data_AF-A0A5E4XH51-F1
#
_entry.id   AF-A0A5E4XH51-F1
#
_cell.length_a   1.000
_cell.length_b   1.000
_cell.length_c   1.000
_cell.angle_alpha   90.00
_cell.angle_beta   90.00
_cell.angle_gamma   90.00
#
_symmetry.space_group_name_H-M   'P 1'
#
loop_
_entity.id
_entity.type
_entity.pdbx_description
1 polymer ?
#
loop_
_entity_poly.entity_id
_entity_poly.type
_entity_poly.pdbx_seq_one_letter_code
_entity_poly.pdbx_strand_id
1 'polypeptide(L)'
;MLKGMPDGILERLESMANPRATDFQAAWWLDSPFSANTWVIRFGEHVQSIEWAVPFGNGCLTDLTHWKMLDTFKSMVTSQTHPAAMRGRICDVPTTQQRVYRAFRLVDFFLLQQEELKLAKYGFDLVTENDFDRLLLRCGVGPTDEEVIYRWTERLAEWLDERVNESYDEIILLLNRHKVFSDITIPAEEWTLTKDPDRLASWRAALWLKGMYRVRSLTNYRFIPFTTKLAEKIYGNTIFGQGRKSIHEELCLYPSERYQREYPAVDVRTIERSKPSWRYVRAWRSTILSMSTLESVGFDVPTDALNALRENSADRHEGNPSGRYRNPPFWQVLDGIKNGVEFALDHGEALLDSYVNIMEAAKAEKVSPLALIGSNDVQQFLTKGALDLGVTAFCLRGAATGWPSFGGWSEKWDRRRFFEDLRNGRGLLQNLHVLYGAIIHVIGPITARRQMELVRLPVIGCLDASRKYMVFRNAKSGALGLRQEEVRPIPPIVEQMVSLLESFQSRLVKGGSLNEFGSLLSMPGSYGMRVASSSSFNASLDVFCDYFDTPLNANGHRYYLREHQFRRFLIITFFFGARQGNLNTLRWFVGHVDAAHLWHYLTNAVSGDMRREAAAYFLMDELRLPEEQRVVELHEQVRQRLRDFAESRFGASEFSFVDGDALEDYLNLQMKKGLVVEPVFLPGAAGRQYKIVARIGRSR
;
A
#
# COMPACT_ATOMS: atom_id res chain seq x y z
N MET A 1 -11.22 48.10 4.09
CA MET A 1 -12.04 46.87 4.10
C MET A 1 -11.71 46.06 2.85
N LEU A 2 -11.03 44.92 3.01
CA LEU A 2 -10.59 44.08 1.89
C LEU A 2 -11.79 43.28 1.36
N LYS A 3 -12.26 43.62 0.14
CA LYS A 3 -13.29 42.84 -0.58
C LYS A 3 -12.69 41.50 -1.01
N GLY A 4 -13.37 40.40 -0.67
CA GLY A 4 -13.02 39.04 -1.11
C GLY A 4 -12.65 38.03 -0.01
N MET A 5 -12.78 38.37 1.28
CA MET A 5 -12.71 37.36 2.34
C MET A 5 -13.97 36.46 2.29
N PRO A 6 -13.83 35.13 2.24
CA PRO A 6 -14.92 34.21 2.54
C PRO A 6 -15.67 34.59 3.82
N ASP A 7 -17.00 34.55 3.78
CA ASP A 7 -17.84 34.78 4.95
C ASP A 7 -17.39 33.90 6.13
N GLY A 8 -17.28 34.49 7.32
CA GLY A 8 -16.85 33.79 8.55
C GLY A 8 -15.32 33.67 8.75
N ILE A 9 -14.45 34.25 7.91
CA ILE A 9 -13.00 34.26 8.16
C ILE A 9 -12.63 35.07 9.41
N LEU A 10 -13.27 36.21 9.65
CA LEU A 10 -13.01 37.02 10.84
C LEU A 10 -13.39 36.26 12.12
N GLU A 11 -14.56 35.63 12.17
CA GLU A 11 -14.96 34.75 13.28
C GLU A 11 -14.01 33.56 13.46
N ARG A 12 -13.51 32.96 12.36
CA ARG A 12 -12.48 31.90 12.42
C ARG A 12 -11.13 32.40 12.92
N LEU A 13 -10.72 33.60 12.54
CA LEU A 13 -9.47 34.21 13.01
C LEU A 13 -9.59 34.62 14.49
N GLU A 14 -10.76 35.09 14.91
CA GLU A 14 -11.08 35.40 16.30
C GLU A 14 -11.12 34.14 17.18
N SER A 15 -11.77 33.06 16.74
CA SER A 15 -11.77 31.77 17.45
C SER A 15 -10.41 31.08 17.45
N MET A 16 -9.55 31.38 16.48
CA MET A 16 -8.13 30.98 16.49
C MET A 16 -7.29 31.79 17.48
N ALA A 17 -7.59 33.08 17.64
CA ALA A 17 -6.83 33.97 18.51
C ALA A 17 -7.23 33.84 19.99
N ASN A 18 -8.51 33.64 20.27
CA ASN A 18 -9.09 33.51 21.62
C ASN A 18 -10.16 32.40 21.64
N PRO A 19 -9.77 31.13 21.66
CA PRO A 19 -10.72 30.03 21.71
C PRO A 19 -11.54 30.07 23.01
N ARG A 20 -12.82 29.69 22.95
CA ARG A 20 -13.70 29.47 24.10
C ARG A 20 -13.93 27.97 24.31
N ALA A 21 -14.30 27.57 25.52
CA ALA A 21 -14.62 26.16 25.80
C ALA A 21 -15.75 25.62 24.89
N THR A 22 -16.74 26.46 24.57
CA THR A 22 -17.85 26.13 23.65
C THR A 22 -17.39 25.85 22.22
N ASP A 23 -16.25 26.41 21.80
CA ASP A 23 -15.75 26.25 20.43
C ASP A 23 -15.24 24.82 20.18
N PHE A 24 -14.91 24.10 21.25
CA PHE A 24 -14.54 22.69 21.21
C PHE A 24 -15.76 21.75 21.27
N GLN A 25 -16.98 22.26 21.41
CA GLN A 25 -18.18 21.43 21.45
C GLN A 25 -18.82 21.23 20.06
N ALA A 26 -18.16 21.68 19.00
CA ALA A 26 -18.63 21.52 17.63
C ALA A 26 -17.53 20.98 16.71
N ALA A 27 -17.91 20.11 15.78
CA ALA A 27 -17.04 19.65 14.70
C ALA A 27 -17.88 19.32 13.47
N TRP A 28 -17.36 19.64 12.28
CA TRP A 28 -18.08 19.44 11.01
C TRP A 28 -18.38 17.97 10.69
N TRP A 29 -17.67 17.04 11.32
CA TRP A 29 -17.80 15.59 11.16
C TRP A 29 -18.68 14.94 12.24
N LEU A 30 -19.18 15.71 13.21
CA LEU A 30 -20.02 15.23 14.31
C LEU A 30 -21.48 15.53 13.98
N ASP A 31 -22.25 14.52 13.54
CA ASP A 31 -23.65 14.67 13.13
C ASP A 31 -24.60 14.77 14.34
N SER A 32 -24.25 14.11 15.45
CA SER A 32 -25.01 14.11 16.70
C SER A 32 -24.69 15.32 17.59
N PRO A 33 -25.59 15.73 18.51
CA PRO A 33 -25.26 16.72 19.52
C PRO A 33 -24.04 16.30 20.36
N PHE A 34 -23.17 17.25 20.71
CA PHE A 34 -21.98 16.98 21.53
C PHE A 34 -22.32 16.34 22.89
N SER A 35 -23.43 16.77 23.51
CA SER A 35 -23.91 16.22 24.78
C SER A 35 -24.48 14.81 24.70
N ALA A 36 -24.73 14.27 23.49
CA ALA A 36 -25.33 12.93 23.34
C ALA A 36 -24.42 11.83 23.90
N ASN A 37 -25.01 10.81 24.54
CA ASN A 37 -24.28 9.63 25.04
C ASN A 37 -23.75 8.77 23.89
N THR A 38 -24.48 8.72 22.78
CA THR A 38 -24.01 8.08 21.56
C THR A 38 -23.71 9.15 20.52
N TRP A 39 -22.46 9.21 20.06
CA TRP A 39 -22.06 10.06 18.96
C TRP A 39 -22.25 9.37 17.61
N VAL A 40 -22.73 10.12 16.62
CA VAL A 40 -22.72 9.71 15.21
C VAL A 40 -21.70 10.58 14.49
N ILE A 41 -20.66 9.96 13.95
CA ILE A 41 -19.58 10.64 13.24
C ILE A 41 -19.60 10.29 11.76
N ARG A 42 -19.31 11.28 10.91
CA ARG A 42 -19.31 11.15 9.45
C ARG A 42 -18.04 11.69 8.83
N PHE A 43 -17.35 10.82 8.08
CA PHE A 43 -16.21 11.19 7.24
C PHE A 43 -16.48 10.75 5.80
N GLY A 44 -16.97 11.68 4.97
CA GLY A 44 -17.42 11.36 3.61
C GLY A 44 -18.65 10.46 3.65
N GLU A 45 -18.60 9.30 2.98
CA GLU A 45 -19.68 8.30 2.99
C GLU A 45 -19.62 7.36 4.22
N HIS A 46 -18.53 7.43 5.00
CA HIS A 46 -18.37 6.57 6.17
C HIS A 46 -19.07 7.17 7.38
N VAL A 47 -20.05 6.44 7.92
CA VAL A 47 -20.77 6.77 9.15
C VAL A 47 -20.44 5.72 10.20
N GLN A 48 -20.14 6.16 11.42
CA GLN A 48 -19.84 5.30 12.56
C GLN A 48 -20.51 5.88 13.82
N SER A 49 -20.96 5.00 14.72
CA SER A 49 -21.46 5.39 16.04
C SER A 49 -20.41 5.10 17.12
N ILE A 50 -20.30 6.00 18.11
CA ILE A 50 -19.40 5.90 19.27
C ILE A 50 -20.24 5.99 20.53
N GLU A 51 -20.20 4.95 21.37
CA GLU A 51 -20.93 4.90 22.64
C GLU A 51 -20.03 5.40 23.78
N TRP A 52 -20.48 6.42 24.51
CA TRP A 52 -19.76 6.98 25.66
C TRP A 52 -20.18 6.34 27.00
N ALA A 53 -21.29 5.62 27.05
CA ALA A 53 -21.74 4.88 28.25
C ALA A 53 -20.89 3.62 28.48
N VAL A 54 -19.61 3.83 28.82
CA VAL A 54 -18.65 2.78 29.17
C VAL A 54 -18.40 2.76 30.68
N PRO A 55 -18.06 1.60 31.26
CA PRO A 55 -17.65 1.48 32.66
C PRO A 55 -16.54 2.47 33.05
N PHE A 56 -16.79 3.26 34.09
CA PHE A 56 -15.84 4.23 34.62
C PHE A 56 -15.99 4.39 36.15
N GLY A 57 -14.92 4.14 36.91
CA GLY A 57 -14.98 4.10 38.37
C GLY A 57 -16.01 3.07 38.88
N ASN A 58 -16.94 3.51 39.73
CA ASN A 58 -18.03 2.66 40.25
C ASN A 58 -19.32 2.73 39.40
N GLY A 59 -19.29 3.40 38.24
CA GLY A 59 -20.46 3.65 37.41
C GLY A 59 -20.13 3.71 35.91
N CYS A 60 -20.77 4.61 35.19
CA CYS A 60 -20.55 4.88 33.77
C CYS A 60 -19.90 6.24 33.56
N LEU A 61 -19.11 6.39 32.49
CA LEU A 61 -18.50 7.67 32.13
C LEU A 61 -19.55 8.77 31.85
N THR A 62 -20.75 8.37 31.42
CA THR A 62 -21.90 9.26 31.18
C THR A 62 -22.66 9.68 32.45
N ASP A 63 -22.28 9.17 33.62
CA ASP A 63 -22.92 9.54 34.88
C ASP A 63 -22.62 10.99 35.25
N LEU A 64 -23.58 11.65 35.91
CA LEU A 64 -23.45 13.04 36.33
C LEU A 64 -22.25 13.28 37.27
N THR A 65 -21.76 12.26 37.97
CA THR A 65 -20.56 12.37 38.81
C THR A 65 -19.28 12.56 38.00
N HIS A 66 -19.27 12.14 36.73
CA HIS A 66 -18.09 12.11 35.86
C HIS A 66 -18.17 13.12 34.70
N TRP A 67 -19.15 14.04 34.73
CA TRP A 67 -19.42 14.99 33.64
C TRP A 67 -18.20 15.80 33.21
N LYS A 68 -17.35 16.24 34.15
CA LYS A 68 -16.13 17.00 33.84
C LYS A 68 -15.15 16.17 33.01
N MET A 69 -14.94 14.91 33.40
CA MET A 69 -14.05 14.00 32.68
C MET A 69 -14.60 13.68 31.29
N LEU A 70 -15.91 13.42 31.19
CA LEU A 70 -16.58 13.19 29.91
C LEU A 70 -16.45 14.41 28.98
N ASP A 71 -16.68 15.61 29.50
CA ASP A 71 -16.57 16.86 28.73
C ASP A 71 -15.13 17.10 28.25
N THR A 72 -14.14 16.83 29.10
CA THR A 72 -12.72 16.88 28.70
C THR A 72 -12.38 15.85 27.63
N PHE A 73 -12.79 14.59 27.76
CA PHE A 73 -12.51 13.56 26.75
C PHE A 73 -13.16 13.87 25.40
N LYS A 74 -14.42 14.33 25.41
CA LYS A 74 -15.14 14.73 24.20
C LYS A 74 -14.46 15.94 23.54
N SER A 75 -14.08 16.94 24.32
CA SER A 75 -13.38 18.15 23.85
C SER A 75 -11.98 17.85 23.33
N MET A 76 -11.30 16.83 23.87
CA MET A 76 -10.01 16.34 23.37
C MET A 76 -10.11 15.73 21.97
N VAL A 77 -11.24 15.09 21.65
CA VAL A 77 -11.45 14.51 20.32
C VAL A 77 -11.77 15.60 19.29
N THR A 78 -12.67 16.53 19.62
CA THR A 78 -13.06 17.63 18.72
C THR A 78 -11.91 18.61 18.45
N SER A 79 -11.05 18.85 19.46
CA SER A 79 -9.86 19.70 19.33
C SER A 79 -8.92 19.26 18.21
N GLN A 80 -8.90 17.98 17.83
CA GLN A 80 -8.04 17.46 16.75
C GLN A 80 -8.28 18.13 15.38
N THR A 81 -9.46 18.74 15.22
CA THR A 81 -9.89 19.43 14.00
C THR A 81 -10.14 20.92 14.20
N HIS A 82 -9.99 21.40 15.43
CA HIS A 82 -10.18 22.81 15.74
C HIS A 82 -9.07 23.65 15.09
N PRO A 83 -9.40 24.81 14.47
CA PRO A 83 -8.44 25.67 13.80
C PRO A 83 -7.21 26.06 14.66
N ALA A 84 -7.41 26.25 15.97
CA ALA A 84 -6.34 26.56 16.92
C ALA A 84 -5.30 25.43 17.03
N ALA A 85 -5.75 24.17 17.16
CA ALA A 85 -4.86 23.00 17.20
C ALA A 85 -4.22 22.69 15.84
N MET A 86 -4.91 23.05 14.75
CA MET A 86 -4.45 22.84 13.37
C MET A 86 -3.51 23.92 12.85
N ARG A 87 -3.29 25.01 13.61
CA ARG A 87 -2.54 26.21 13.18
C ARG A 87 -3.01 26.72 11.82
N GLY A 88 -4.32 26.71 11.58
CA GLY A 88 -4.94 27.14 10.31
C GLY A 88 -4.75 26.19 9.11
N ARG A 89 -4.17 24.99 9.29
CA ARG A 89 -4.02 24.02 8.19
C ARG A 89 -5.33 23.28 7.91
N ILE A 90 -5.73 23.24 6.65
CA ILE A 90 -6.84 22.41 6.17
C ILE A 90 -6.27 21.07 5.72
N CYS A 91 -6.73 19.98 6.31
CA CYS A 91 -6.38 18.61 5.90
C CYS A 91 -7.50 17.98 5.09
N ASP A 92 -7.14 17.05 4.20
CA ASP A 92 -8.08 16.20 3.50
C ASP A 92 -8.82 15.27 4.48
N VAL A 93 -10.05 14.87 4.11
CA VAL A 93 -10.95 14.04 4.94
C VAL A 93 -10.24 12.80 5.52
N PRO A 94 -9.46 12.01 4.75
CA PRO A 94 -8.77 10.83 5.30
C PRO A 94 -7.72 11.18 6.36
N THR A 95 -6.94 12.24 6.16
CA THR A 95 -5.94 12.68 7.15
C THR A 95 -6.62 13.16 8.43
N THR A 96 -7.74 13.88 8.28
CA THR A 96 -8.55 14.34 9.41
C THR A 96 -9.15 13.18 10.19
N GLN A 97 -9.73 12.19 9.51
CA GLN A 97 -10.25 10.97 10.12
C GLN A 97 -9.17 10.25 10.94
N GLN A 98 -7.94 10.11 10.41
CA GLN A 98 -6.84 9.47 11.14
C GLN A 98 -6.34 10.27 12.35
N ARG A 99 -6.53 11.60 12.38
CA ARG A 99 -6.26 12.42 13.58
C ARG A 99 -7.31 12.17 14.65
N VAL A 100 -8.59 12.21 14.29
CA VAL A 100 -9.72 11.99 15.20
C VAL A 100 -9.69 10.58 15.78
N TYR A 101 -9.43 9.56 14.95
CA TYR A 101 -9.29 8.17 15.41
C TYR A 101 -8.13 7.96 16.40
N ARG A 102 -7.02 8.68 16.23
CA ARG A 102 -5.93 8.65 17.23
C ARG A 102 -6.34 9.27 18.56
N ALA A 103 -7.16 10.33 18.55
CA ALA A 103 -7.68 10.90 19.79
C ALA A 103 -8.68 9.97 20.50
N PHE A 104 -9.55 9.28 19.76
CA PHE A 104 -10.40 8.23 20.36
C PHE A 104 -9.56 7.12 21.01
N ARG A 105 -8.49 6.68 20.35
CA ARG A 105 -7.55 5.70 20.91
C ARG A 105 -6.79 6.24 22.12
N LEU A 106 -6.52 7.55 22.18
CA LEU A 106 -5.93 8.19 23.35
C LEU A 106 -6.92 8.20 24.54
N VAL A 107 -8.21 8.44 24.29
CA VAL A 107 -9.26 8.25 25.32
C VAL A 107 -9.26 6.80 25.81
N ASP A 108 -9.26 5.83 24.89
CA ASP A 108 -9.21 4.41 25.27
C ASP A 108 -7.97 4.06 26.10
N PHE A 109 -6.81 4.65 25.79
CA PHE A 109 -5.60 4.46 26.60
C PHE A 109 -5.82 4.87 28.06
N PHE A 110 -6.48 6.01 28.30
CA PHE A 110 -6.84 6.46 29.65
C PHE A 110 -7.88 5.54 30.28
N LEU A 111 -8.93 5.14 29.55
CA LEU A 111 -9.96 4.23 30.05
C LEU A 111 -9.41 2.86 30.45
N LEU A 112 -8.40 2.36 29.73
CA LEU A 112 -7.72 1.10 30.02
C LEU A 112 -6.82 1.16 31.26
N GLN A 113 -6.39 2.35 31.68
CA GLN A 113 -5.52 2.61 32.84
C GLN A 113 -6.24 3.36 33.96
N GLN A 114 -7.56 3.51 33.87
CA GLN A 114 -8.34 4.39 34.75
C GLN A 114 -8.20 4.04 36.24
N GLU A 115 -7.96 2.76 36.57
CA GLU A 115 -7.75 2.28 37.94
C GLU A 115 -6.34 2.62 38.46
N GLU A 116 -5.30 2.39 37.65
CA GLU A 116 -3.90 2.73 37.98
C GLU A 116 -3.74 4.24 38.17
N LEU A 117 -4.31 5.02 37.25
CA LEU A 117 -4.30 6.48 37.25
C LEU A 117 -5.34 7.10 38.19
N LYS A 118 -6.25 6.29 38.76
CA LYS A 118 -7.36 6.73 39.63
C LYS A 118 -8.16 7.91 39.06
N LEU A 119 -8.42 7.88 37.74
CA LEU A 119 -9.02 9.00 36.99
C LEU A 119 -10.39 9.41 37.53
N ALA A 120 -11.18 8.45 38.01
CA ALA A 120 -12.49 8.74 38.58
C ALA A 120 -12.45 9.58 39.86
N LYS A 121 -11.32 9.56 40.59
CA LYS A 121 -11.15 10.28 41.86
C LYS A 121 -10.34 11.56 41.71
N TYR A 122 -9.26 11.53 40.91
CA TYR A 122 -8.28 12.61 40.83
C TYR A 122 -8.21 13.28 39.46
N GLY A 123 -9.10 12.92 38.53
CA GLY A 123 -9.05 13.48 37.18
C GLY A 123 -7.71 13.18 36.51
N PHE A 124 -7.06 14.21 35.97
CA PHE A 124 -5.73 14.11 35.37
C PHE A 124 -4.58 14.43 36.32
N ASP A 125 -4.84 14.75 37.61
CA ASP A 125 -3.81 15.20 38.56
C ASP A 125 -2.68 14.20 38.78
N LEU A 126 -2.95 12.91 38.63
CA LEU A 126 -1.95 11.84 38.78
C LEU A 126 -1.26 11.45 37.47
N VAL A 127 -1.64 12.05 36.34
CA VAL A 127 -1.00 11.78 35.05
C VAL A 127 0.28 12.60 34.95
N THR A 128 1.39 11.88 34.80
CA THR A 128 2.74 12.44 34.78
C THR A 128 3.36 12.38 33.39
N GLU A 129 4.49 13.05 33.22
CA GLU A 129 5.33 12.94 32.01
C GLU A 129 5.66 11.46 31.70
N ASN A 130 5.91 10.66 32.72
CA ASN A 130 6.32 9.26 32.58
C ASN A 130 5.22 8.40 31.93
N ASP A 131 3.94 8.75 32.10
CA ASP A 131 2.81 8.05 31.46
C ASP A 131 2.78 8.31 29.95
N PHE A 132 3.06 9.56 29.55
CA PHE A 132 3.21 9.91 28.13
C PHE A 132 4.49 9.33 27.53
N ASP A 133 5.59 9.31 28.27
CA ASP A 133 6.83 8.68 27.85
C ASP A 133 6.65 7.17 27.66
N ARG A 134 5.93 6.49 28.57
CA ARG A 134 5.58 5.06 28.43
C ARG A 134 4.75 4.83 27.16
N LEU A 135 3.75 5.67 26.89
CA LEU A 135 2.95 5.59 25.67
C LEU A 135 3.81 5.83 24.41
N LEU A 136 4.65 6.86 24.40
CA LEU A 136 5.51 7.18 23.26
C LEU A 136 6.62 6.16 23.05
N LEU A 137 7.14 5.54 24.12
CA LEU A 137 8.06 4.42 24.06
C LEU A 137 7.37 3.20 23.44
N ARG A 138 6.13 2.89 23.83
CA ARG A 138 5.32 1.87 23.17
C ARG A 138 5.08 2.21 21.70
N CYS A 139 4.82 3.46 21.35
CA CYS A 139 4.76 3.90 19.95
C CYS A 139 6.09 3.73 19.20
N GLY A 140 7.23 3.73 19.89
CA GLY A 140 8.56 3.53 19.33
C GLY A 140 8.94 2.07 19.13
N VAL A 141 8.19 1.13 19.72
CA VAL A 141 8.46 -0.32 19.67
C VAL A 141 7.31 -1.11 19.03
N GLY A 142 6.06 -0.76 19.30
CA GLY A 142 4.87 -1.51 18.89
C GLY A 142 4.48 -1.31 17.42
N PRO A 143 4.23 -2.38 16.64
CA PRO A 143 4.12 -2.29 15.18
C PRO A 143 2.84 -1.57 14.68
N THR A 144 1.82 -1.47 15.53
CA THR A 144 0.46 -1.02 15.18
C THR A 144 -0.26 -0.36 16.37
N ASP A 145 -1.26 0.48 16.09
CA ASP A 145 -2.10 1.12 17.13
C ASP A 145 -2.81 0.10 18.04
N GLU A 146 -3.15 -1.08 17.51
CA GLU A 146 -3.76 -2.16 18.28
C GLU A 146 -2.84 -2.69 19.38
N GLU A 147 -1.54 -2.84 19.11
CA GLU A 147 -0.58 -3.29 20.12
C GLU A 147 -0.17 -2.14 21.06
N VAL A 148 0.02 -0.94 20.51
CA VAL A 148 0.43 0.25 21.26
C VAL A 148 -0.60 0.67 22.30
N ILE A 149 -1.89 0.53 22.01
CA ILE A 149 -2.96 0.96 22.92
C ILE A 149 -3.57 -0.24 23.64
N TYR A 150 -3.95 -1.26 22.87
CA TYR A 150 -4.84 -2.30 23.37
C TYR A 150 -4.13 -3.59 23.81
N ARG A 151 -2.82 -3.75 23.56
CA ARG A 151 -2.05 -4.98 23.86
C ARG A 151 -2.78 -6.21 23.31
N TRP A 152 -3.16 -6.13 22.03
CA TRP A 152 -4.09 -7.08 21.42
C TRP A 152 -3.61 -8.52 21.51
N THR A 153 -2.36 -8.78 21.15
CA THR A 153 -1.77 -10.12 21.22
C THR A 153 -1.84 -10.70 22.64
N GLU A 154 -1.44 -9.92 23.64
CA GLU A 154 -1.37 -10.37 25.03
C GLU A 154 -2.75 -10.57 25.66
N ARG A 155 -3.65 -9.59 25.56
CA ARG A 155 -5.00 -9.70 26.13
C ARG A 155 -5.84 -10.76 25.42
N LEU A 156 -5.59 -11.00 24.13
CA LEU A 156 -6.21 -12.12 23.43
C LEU A 156 -5.74 -13.45 24.00
N ALA A 157 -4.43 -13.61 24.26
CA ALA A 157 -3.90 -14.84 24.86
C ALA A 157 -4.47 -15.06 26.28
N GLU A 158 -4.47 -14.04 27.13
CA GLU A 158 -5.08 -14.09 28.48
C GLU A 158 -6.55 -14.52 28.40
N TRP A 159 -7.32 -13.87 27.53
CA TRP A 159 -8.73 -14.18 27.33
C TRP A 159 -8.93 -15.62 26.83
N LEU A 160 -8.07 -16.11 25.94
CA LEU A 160 -8.14 -17.48 25.42
C LEU A 160 -7.82 -18.51 26.50
N ASP A 161 -6.83 -18.27 27.35
CA ASP A 161 -6.50 -19.17 28.46
C ASP A 161 -7.67 -19.29 29.45
N GLU A 162 -8.31 -18.18 29.79
CA GLU A 162 -9.52 -18.21 30.62
C GLU A 162 -10.63 -19.07 29.97
N ARG A 163 -10.85 -18.92 28.66
CA ARG A 163 -11.88 -19.72 27.96
C ARG A 163 -11.51 -21.20 27.86
N VAL A 164 -10.22 -21.53 27.78
CA VAL A 164 -9.75 -22.91 27.86
C VAL A 164 -10.05 -23.50 29.24
N ASN A 165 -9.72 -22.76 30.30
CA ASN A 165 -9.96 -23.21 31.68
C ASN A 165 -11.46 -23.41 31.97
N GLU A 166 -12.34 -22.56 31.42
CA GLU A 166 -13.79 -22.69 31.56
C GLU A 166 -14.40 -23.90 30.85
N SER A 167 -13.74 -24.46 29.83
CA SER A 167 -14.33 -25.47 28.95
C SER A 167 -13.35 -26.60 28.62
N TYR A 168 -12.48 -26.92 29.58
CA TYR A 168 -11.34 -27.83 29.42
C TYR A 168 -11.74 -29.23 28.92
N ASP A 169 -12.72 -29.86 29.58
CA ASP A 169 -13.16 -31.22 29.24
C ASP A 169 -13.74 -31.32 27.81
N GLU A 170 -14.53 -30.32 27.42
CA GLU A 170 -15.12 -30.23 26.08
C GLU A 170 -14.06 -30.03 24.99
N ILE A 171 -13.04 -29.22 25.28
CA ILE A 171 -11.92 -28.97 24.38
C ILE A 171 -11.13 -30.26 24.12
N ILE A 172 -10.81 -31.04 25.15
CA ILE A 172 -10.10 -32.32 24.98
C ILE A 172 -10.88 -33.27 24.08
N LEU A 173 -12.20 -33.38 24.29
CA LEU A 173 -13.06 -34.21 23.43
C LEU A 173 -13.05 -33.72 21.98
N LEU A 174 -13.04 -32.41 21.76
CA LEU A 174 -12.99 -31.80 20.44
C LEU A 174 -11.66 -32.09 19.72
N LEU A 175 -10.53 -31.92 20.42
CA LEU A 175 -9.18 -32.18 19.92
C LEU A 175 -9.01 -33.65 19.52
N ASN A 176 -9.53 -34.58 20.33
CA ASN A 176 -9.49 -36.02 20.04
C ASN A 176 -10.33 -36.41 18.82
N ARG A 177 -11.45 -35.71 18.56
CA ARG A 177 -12.35 -36.01 17.44
C ARG A 177 -11.92 -35.35 16.12
N HIS A 178 -11.26 -34.19 16.18
CA HIS A 178 -10.99 -33.38 15.00
C HIS A 178 -9.55 -32.89 14.96
N LYS A 179 -8.76 -33.50 14.07
CA LYS A 179 -7.34 -33.13 13.85
C LYS A 179 -7.12 -31.70 13.37
N VAL A 180 -8.14 -31.04 12.83
CA VAL A 180 -8.03 -29.67 12.27
C VAL A 180 -7.55 -28.63 13.28
N PHE A 181 -7.81 -28.84 14.57
CA PHE A 181 -7.37 -27.91 15.61
C PHE A 181 -5.87 -27.99 15.86
N SER A 182 -5.28 -29.19 15.75
CA SER A 182 -3.84 -29.43 15.87
C SER A 182 -3.08 -29.28 14.55
N ASP A 183 -3.78 -29.21 13.42
CA ASP A 183 -3.19 -29.03 12.08
C ASP A 183 -2.84 -27.55 11.83
N ILE A 184 -1.63 -27.15 12.24
CA ILE A 184 -1.11 -25.80 12.07
C ILE A 184 -0.15 -25.78 10.88
N THR A 185 -0.59 -25.22 9.76
CA THR A 185 0.20 -25.17 8.51
C THR A 185 1.21 -24.02 8.46
N ILE A 186 1.26 -23.19 9.50
CA ILE A 186 2.15 -22.03 9.58
C ILE A 186 3.41 -22.45 10.34
N PRO A 187 4.62 -22.12 9.85
CA PRO A 187 5.87 -22.41 10.55
C PRO A 187 5.88 -21.84 11.98
N ALA A 188 6.40 -22.60 12.93
CA ALA A 188 6.37 -22.23 14.36
C ALA A 188 7.13 -20.93 14.65
N GLU A 189 8.09 -20.56 13.81
CA GLU A 189 8.84 -19.31 13.88
C GLU A 189 7.94 -18.09 13.68
N GLU A 190 6.89 -18.22 12.87
CA GLU A 190 5.96 -17.13 12.54
C GLU A 190 4.84 -16.94 13.58
N TRP A 191 4.69 -17.85 14.56
CA TRP A 191 3.65 -17.72 15.58
C TRP A 191 3.93 -16.54 16.50
N THR A 192 2.89 -15.74 16.77
CA THR A 192 3.00 -14.50 17.53
C THR A 192 2.36 -14.59 18.92
N LEU A 193 1.37 -15.46 19.11
CA LEU A 193 0.65 -15.58 20.39
C LEU A 193 1.33 -16.53 21.40
N THR A 194 1.76 -17.71 20.95
CA THR A 194 2.46 -18.71 21.78
C THR A 194 3.37 -19.56 20.90
N LYS A 195 4.43 -20.12 21.48
CA LYS A 195 5.28 -21.14 20.82
C LYS A 195 4.89 -22.58 21.19
N ASP A 196 3.89 -22.75 22.05
CA ASP A 196 3.36 -24.04 22.49
C ASP A 196 2.24 -24.53 21.54
N PRO A 197 2.46 -25.63 20.79
CA PRO A 197 1.48 -26.15 19.83
C PRO A 197 0.19 -26.68 20.50
N ASP A 198 0.29 -27.29 21.68
CA ASP A 198 -0.86 -27.88 22.37
C ASP A 198 -1.77 -26.79 22.93
N ARG A 199 -1.17 -25.72 23.44
CA ARG A 199 -1.89 -24.52 23.86
C ARG A 199 -2.61 -23.86 22.67
N LEU A 200 -1.94 -23.78 21.51
CA LEU A 200 -2.53 -23.21 20.31
C LEU A 200 -3.72 -24.05 19.78
N ALA A 201 -3.60 -25.39 19.81
CA ALA A 201 -4.70 -26.28 19.46
C ALA A 201 -5.91 -26.08 20.40
N SER A 202 -5.64 -25.95 21.69
CA SER A 202 -6.66 -25.70 22.72
C SER A 202 -7.37 -24.37 22.51
N TRP A 203 -6.63 -23.30 22.19
CA TRP A 203 -7.20 -21.99 21.87
C TRP A 203 -8.09 -22.02 20.62
N ARG A 204 -7.68 -22.72 19.56
CA ARG A 204 -8.50 -22.91 18.35
C ARG A 204 -9.81 -23.65 18.66
N ALA A 205 -9.74 -24.71 19.47
CA ALA A 205 -10.92 -25.44 19.93
C ALA A 205 -11.84 -24.57 20.80
N ALA A 206 -11.28 -23.78 21.71
CA ALA A 206 -12.05 -22.84 22.55
C ALA A 206 -12.80 -21.80 21.69
N LEU A 207 -12.14 -21.21 20.69
CA LEU A 207 -12.77 -20.28 19.75
C LEU A 207 -13.92 -20.93 18.98
N TRP A 208 -13.77 -22.20 18.61
CA TRP A 208 -14.81 -22.95 17.92
C TRP A 208 -16.03 -23.17 18.81
N LEU A 209 -15.83 -23.65 20.04
CA LEU A 209 -16.91 -23.87 21.01
C LEU A 209 -17.68 -22.59 21.33
N LYS A 210 -16.99 -21.46 21.45
CA LYS A 210 -17.62 -20.16 21.73
C LYS A 210 -18.23 -19.48 20.49
N GLY A 211 -18.23 -20.14 19.32
CA GLY A 211 -18.81 -19.61 18.09
C GLY A 211 -18.11 -18.35 17.56
N MET A 212 -16.80 -18.24 17.82
CA MET A 212 -15.99 -17.05 17.50
C MET A 212 -15.30 -17.13 16.13
N TYR A 213 -15.67 -18.08 15.27
CA TYR A 213 -15.23 -18.14 13.88
C TYR A 213 -16.28 -17.57 12.92
N ARG A 214 -15.81 -17.06 11.78
CA ARG A 214 -16.66 -16.71 10.63
C ARG A 214 -16.09 -17.27 9.33
N VAL A 215 -16.98 -17.57 8.39
CA VAL A 215 -16.60 -18.00 7.04
C VAL A 215 -16.34 -16.79 6.16
N ARG A 216 -15.24 -16.81 5.38
CA ARG A 216 -14.94 -15.74 4.42
C ARG A 216 -14.37 -16.32 3.13
N SER A 217 -15.00 -16.03 1.99
CA SER A 217 -14.69 -16.61 0.68
C SER A 217 -13.39 -16.10 0.00
N LEU A 218 -12.74 -15.10 0.60
CA LEU A 218 -11.62 -14.35 0.01
C LEU A 218 -10.33 -14.37 0.85
N THR A 219 -10.28 -15.14 1.95
CA THR A 219 -9.09 -15.27 2.81
C THR A 219 -8.29 -16.53 2.50
N ASN A 220 -7.05 -16.62 3.00
CA ASN A 220 -6.19 -17.82 2.93
C ASN A 220 -6.70 -18.98 3.80
N TYR A 221 -7.84 -18.81 4.48
CA TYR A 221 -8.44 -19.78 5.39
C TYR A 221 -9.95 -19.74 5.24
N ARG A 222 -10.62 -20.89 5.36
CA ARG A 222 -12.09 -20.99 5.31
C ARG A 222 -12.73 -20.37 6.55
N PHE A 223 -12.14 -20.62 7.72
CA PHE A 223 -12.62 -20.08 8.98
C PHE A 223 -11.55 -19.19 9.60
N ILE A 224 -11.94 -17.96 9.90
CA ILE A 224 -11.07 -16.97 10.54
C ILE A 224 -11.72 -16.51 11.86
N PRO A 225 -10.93 -16.19 12.89
CA PRO A 225 -11.46 -15.58 14.10
C PRO A 225 -12.24 -14.30 13.79
N PHE A 226 -13.38 -14.13 14.44
CA PHE A 226 -14.22 -12.94 14.31
C PHE A 226 -13.70 -11.83 15.22
N THR A 227 -12.63 -11.16 14.77
CA THR A 227 -11.88 -10.19 15.59
C THR A 227 -12.70 -9.03 16.14
N THR A 228 -13.76 -8.58 15.46
CA THR A 228 -14.67 -7.55 16.00
C THR A 228 -15.44 -8.05 17.22
N LYS A 229 -16.03 -9.26 17.17
CA LYS A 229 -16.71 -9.86 18.33
C LYS A 229 -15.75 -10.13 19.48
N LEU A 230 -14.53 -10.57 19.18
CA LEU A 230 -13.50 -10.77 20.20
C LEU A 230 -13.11 -9.43 20.86
N ALA A 231 -12.93 -8.37 20.05
CA ALA A 231 -12.62 -7.04 20.57
C ALA A 231 -13.76 -6.45 21.41
N GLU A 232 -15.02 -6.65 21.04
CA GLU A 232 -16.19 -6.27 21.85
C GLU A 232 -16.16 -6.95 23.23
N LYS A 233 -15.74 -8.22 23.31
CA LYS A 233 -15.62 -8.96 24.57
C LYS A 233 -14.43 -8.52 25.43
N ILE A 234 -13.28 -8.28 24.81
CA ILE A 234 -12.02 -7.95 25.51
C ILE A 234 -11.95 -6.46 25.90
N TYR A 235 -12.56 -5.58 25.11
CA TYR A 235 -12.47 -4.12 25.25
C TYR A 235 -13.83 -3.45 25.45
N GLY A 236 -14.78 -4.15 26.08
CA GLY A 236 -16.11 -3.60 26.39
C GLY A 236 -16.09 -2.34 27.26
N ASN A 237 -14.97 -2.06 27.93
CA ASN A 237 -14.72 -0.85 28.71
C ASN A 237 -14.09 0.31 27.91
N THR A 238 -14.10 0.23 26.58
CA THR A 238 -13.49 1.24 25.69
C THR A 238 -14.51 1.77 24.69
N ILE A 239 -14.31 2.99 24.20
CA ILE A 239 -15.22 3.65 23.25
C ILE A 239 -14.88 3.34 21.79
N PHE A 240 -13.63 2.94 21.50
CA PHE A 240 -13.16 2.69 20.13
C PHE A 240 -12.45 1.33 19.96
N GLY A 241 -12.03 0.70 21.05
CA GLY A 241 -11.26 -0.54 21.08
C GLY A 241 -11.99 -1.77 20.57
N GLN A 242 -13.32 -1.72 20.52
CA GLN A 242 -14.22 -2.79 20.06
C GLN A 242 -14.20 -2.97 18.52
N GLY A 243 -13.48 -2.10 17.80
CA GLY A 243 -13.32 -2.20 16.35
C GLY A 243 -12.51 -3.41 15.86
N ARG A 244 -12.37 -3.53 14.54
CA ARG A 244 -11.62 -4.62 13.89
C ARG A 244 -10.14 -4.62 14.31
N LYS A 245 -9.66 -5.79 14.77
CA LYS A 245 -8.24 -6.09 15.04
C LYS A 245 -7.60 -6.97 13.96
N SER A 246 -6.28 -7.05 13.96
CA SER A 246 -5.50 -8.00 13.16
C SER A 246 -5.87 -9.44 13.48
N ILE A 247 -5.68 -10.29 12.48
CA ILE A 247 -5.96 -11.72 12.57
C ILE A 247 -4.60 -12.40 12.77
N HIS A 248 -4.47 -13.14 13.86
CA HIS A 248 -3.38 -14.09 14.06
C HIS A 248 -3.67 -15.32 13.20
N GLU A 249 -2.87 -15.53 12.15
CA GLU A 249 -3.11 -16.61 11.20
C GLU A 249 -2.99 -17.98 11.87
N GLU A 250 -2.18 -18.09 12.92
CA GLU A 250 -2.02 -19.30 13.73
C GLU A 250 -3.31 -19.73 14.43
N LEU A 251 -4.35 -18.88 14.51
CA LEU A 251 -5.68 -19.24 15.01
C LEU A 251 -6.68 -19.60 13.90
N CYS A 252 -6.33 -19.48 12.62
CA CYS A 252 -7.24 -19.78 11.52
C CYS A 252 -7.34 -21.29 11.25
N LEU A 253 -8.48 -21.72 10.68
CA LEU A 253 -8.73 -23.13 10.38
C LEU A 253 -9.00 -23.34 8.88
N TYR A 254 -8.62 -24.51 8.40
CA TYR A 254 -8.76 -24.94 7.01
C TYR A 254 -8.11 -23.94 6.05
N PRO A 255 -6.77 -23.93 5.99
CA PRO A 255 -6.04 -23.11 5.02
C PRO A 255 -6.56 -23.41 3.61
N SER A 256 -7.09 -22.37 2.96
CA SER A 256 -7.33 -22.39 1.54
C SER A 256 -6.03 -21.93 0.88
N GLU A 257 -5.23 -22.89 0.43
CA GLU A 257 -4.12 -22.59 -0.46
C GLU A 257 -4.69 -22.05 -1.77
N ARG A 258 -4.62 -20.73 -1.92
CA ARG A 258 -4.65 -20.08 -3.22
C ARG A 258 -3.23 -19.58 -3.42
N TYR A 259 -2.45 -20.28 -4.22
CA TYR A 259 -1.09 -19.87 -4.59
C TYR A 259 -1.10 -18.40 -5.07
N GLN A 260 -0.76 -17.47 -4.17
CA GLN A 260 -0.78 -16.02 -4.45
C GLN A 260 0.54 -15.56 -5.07
N ARG A 261 1.64 -16.16 -4.61
CA ARG A 261 3.01 -15.96 -5.07
C ARG A 261 3.76 -17.28 -5.02
N GLU A 262 4.65 -17.49 -5.96
CA GLU A 262 5.50 -18.68 -5.97
C GLU A 262 6.63 -18.61 -4.94
N TYR A 263 7.23 -17.43 -4.76
CA TYR A 263 8.34 -17.22 -3.84
C TYR A 263 8.05 -16.07 -2.87
N PRO A 264 8.78 -15.99 -1.74
CA PRO A 264 8.74 -14.81 -0.88
C PRO A 264 9.20 -13.56 -1.64
N ALA A 265 8.65 -12.41 -1.30
CA ALA A 265 9.01 -11.15 -1.93
C ALA A 265 10.26 -10.54 -1.31
N VAL A 266 11.10 -9.89 -2.12
CA VAL A 266 12.13 -9.01 -1.59
C VAL A 266 11.49 -7.87 -0.82
N ASP A 267 11.98 -7.62 0.39
CA ASP A 267 11.54 -6.48 1.18
C ASP A 267 11.76 -5.17 0.44
N VAL A 268 10.66 -4.50 0.11
CA VAL A 268 10.70 -3.23 -0.60
C VAL A 268 11.15 -2.09 0.32
N ARG A 269 11.40 -2.35 1.61
CA ARG A 269 11.94 -1.38 2.59
C ARG A 269 13.27 -1.90 3.15
N THR A 270 14.27 -1.02 3.28
CA THR A 270 15.64 -1.35 3.75
C THR A 270 15.73 -1.70 5.22
N ILE A 271 14.72 -1.37 6.02
CA ILE A 271 14.75 -1.58 7.46
C ILE A 271 13.73 -2.67 7.78
N GLU A 272 14.20 -3.76 8.37
CA GLU A 272 13.35 -4.75 9.04
C GLU A 272 12.39 -4.01 9.97
N ARG A 273 11.10 -4.35 9.92
CA ARG A 273 10.05 -3.69 10.72
C ARG A 273 10.13 -4.10 12.19
N SER A 274 11.26 -3.92 12.84
CA SER A 274 11.36 -4.08 14.29
C SER A 274 10.82 -2.85 15.05
N LYS A 275 10.81 -1.66 14.42
CA LYS A 275 10.32 -0.41 15.04
C LYS A 275 9.48 0.49 14.10
N PRO A 276 8.45 1.18 14.61
CA PRO A 276 7.67 2.19 13.88
C PRO A 276 8.49 3.40 13.39
N SER A 277 7.95 4.14 12.41
CA SER A 277 8.62 5.32 11.84
C SER A 277 8.57 6.55 12.76
N TRP A 278 9.55 7.45 12.69
CA TRP A 278 9.51 8.76 13.39
C TRP A 278 8.22 9.55 13.16
N ARG A 279 7.66 9.47 11.95
CA ARG A 279 6.40 10.14 11.61
C ARG A 279 5.22 9.65 12.45
N TYR A 280 5.22 8.37 12.80
CA TYR A 280 4.19 7.75 13.62
C TYR A 280 4.26 8.24 15.07
N VAL A 281 5.45 8.17 15.68
CA VAL A 281 5.68 8.68 17.05
C VAL A 281 5.37 10.18 17.13
N ARG A 282 5.81 10.97 16.13
CA ARG A 282 5.51 12.41 16.06
C ARG A 282 4.02 12.71 15.91
N ALA A 283 3.28 11.85 15.22
CA ALA A 283 1.83 12.00 15.08
C ALA A 283 1.13 11.78 16.43
N TRP A 284 1.52 10.75 17.20
CA TRP A 284 1.03 10.53 18.55
C TRP A 284 1.38 11.67 19.50
N ARG A 285 2.65 12.10 19.51
CA ARG A 285 3.08 13.27 20.29
C ARG A 285 2.29 14.53 19.95
N SER A 286 2.02 14.77 18.66
CA SER A 286 1.20 15.91 18.23
C SER A 286 -0.26 15.80 18.69
N THR A 287 -0.81 14.59 18.83
CA THR A 287 -2.17 14.37 19.35
C THR A 287 -2.19 14.61 20.86
N ILE A 288 -1.20 14.12 21.62
CA ILE A 288 -1.09 14.39 23.07
C ILE A 288 -0.96 15.90 23.32
N LEU A 289 -0.03 16.58 22.65
CA LEU A 289 0.21 18.02 22.83
C LEU A 289 -0.97 18.91 22.39
N SER A 290 -1.93 18.39 21.62
CA SER A 290 -3.13 19.17 21.29
C SER A 290 -4.02 19.44 22.51
N MET A 291 -3.90 18.64 23.58
CA MET A 291 -4.61 18.86 24.84
C MET A 291 -4.26 20.20 25.50
N SER A 292 -3.06 20.74 25.26
CA SER A 292 -2.69 22.08 25.76
C SER A 292 -3.56 23.21 25.21
N THR A 293 -4.29 22.98 24.12
CA THR A 293 -5.27 23.98 23.65
C THR A 293 -6.53 24.04 24.52
N LEU A 294 -6.84 22.95 25.24
CA LEU A 294 -7.97 22.89 26.17
C LEU A 294 -7.63 23.55 27.51
N GLU A 295 -6.37 23.44 27.94
CA GLU A 295 -5.84 24.15 29.12
C GLU A 295 -6.13 25.66 29.03
N SER A 296 -5.83 26.26 27.88
CA SER A 296 -6.03 27.71 27.67
C SER A 296 -7.48 28.18 27.77
N VAL A 297 -8.45 27.27 27.77
CA VAL A 297 -9.88 27.58 27.89
C VAL A 297 -10.52 27.00 29.15
N GLY A 298 -9.70 26.54 30.11
CA GLY A 298 -10.13 26.17 31.46
C GLY A 298 -10.51 24.70 31.65
N PHE A 299 -10.15 23.81 30.74
CA PHE A 299 -10.30 22.37 30.96
C PHE A 299 -9.20 21.83 31.89
N ASP A 300 -9.57 20.85 32.70
CA ASP A 300 -8.65 20.09 33.54
C ASP A 300 -7.89 19.06 32.68
N VAL A 301 -6.61 19.32 32.43
CA VAL A 301 -5.69 18.50 31.62
C VAL A 301 -4.33 18.41 32.33
N PRO A 302 -3.50 17.38 32.07
CA PRO A 302 -2.24 17.19 32.79
C PRO A 302 -1.16 18.17 32.33
N THR A 303 -1.27 19.41 32.78
CA THR A 303 -0.51 20.57 32.30
C THR A 303 0.99 20.41 32.48
N ASP A 304 1.43 19.98 33.66
CA ASP A 304 2.85 19.78 33.96
C ASP A 304 3.46 18.70 33.06
N ALA A 305 2.74 17.59 32.86
CA ALA A 305 3.17 16.51 31.97
C ALA A 305 3.22 16.96 30.50
N LEU A 306 2.27 17.79 30.05
CA LEU A 306 2.25 18.34 28.69
C LEU A 306 3.38 19.36 28.46
N ASN A 307 3.72 20.17 29.46
CA ASN A 307 4.82 21.12 29.41
C ASN A 307 6.17 20.41 29.36
N ALA A 308 6.38 19.42 30.24
CA ALA A 308 7.59 18.58 30.21
C ALA A 308 7.76 17.87 28.86
N LEU A 309 6.67 17.30 28.32
CA LEU A 309 6.67 16.70 26.99
C LEU A 309 6.99 17.74 25.90
N ARG A 310 6.60 19.00 26.03
CA ARG A 310 6.89 20.06 25.05
C ARG A 310 8.37 20.45 25.06
N GLU A 311 8.98 20.52 26.24
CA GLU A 311 10.37 20.93 26.46
C GLU A 311 11.37 19.83 26.07
N ASN A 312 11.01 18.56 26.23
CA ASN A 312 11.86 17.46 25.79
C ASN A 312 12.06 17.42 24.27
N SER A 313 13.30 17.24 23.81
CA SER A 313 13.58 17.02 22.39
C SER A 313 12.90 15.74 21.89
N ALA A 314 12.37 15.76 20.66
CA ALA A 314 11.72 14.62 20.03
C ALA A 314 12.68 13.42 19.80
N ASP A 315 13.95 13.58 20.12
CA ASP A 315 15.05 12.63 19.89
C ASP A 315 15.11 11.52 20.96
N ARG A 316 14.44 11.66 22.11
CA ARG A 316 14.39 10.60 23.15
C ARG A 316 13.60 9.36 22.74
N HIS A 317 12.71 9.47 21.76
CA HIS A 317 11.85 8.36 21.30
C HIS A 317 12.24 7.97 19.87
N GLU A 318 13.37 7.27 19.75
CA GLU A 318 13.87 6.76 18.47
C GLU A 318 12.92 5.74 17.87
N GLY A 319 12.11 6.16 16.90
CA GLY A 319 11.61 5.22 15.88
C GLY A 319 12.70 4.92 14.85
N ASN A 320 12.40 4.07 13.87
CA ASN A 320 13.29 3.97 12.72
C ASN A 320 13.16 5.25 11.86
N PRO A 321 14.27 5.77 11.29
CA PRO A 321 14.16 6.71 10.19
C PRO A 321 13.29 6.05 9.12
N SER A 322 12.46 6.83 8.42
CA SER A 322 11.59 6.28 7.39
C SER A 322 12.40 5.40 6.43
N GLY A 323 12.16 4.09 6.47
CA GLY A 323 12.99 3.11 5.76
C GLY A 323 13.13 3.49 4.29
N ARG A 324 14.37 3.47 3.78
CA ARG A 324 14.61 3.71 2.36
C ARG A 324 13.97 2.55 1.60
N TYR A 325 13.15 2.81 0.59
CA TYR A 325 12.63 1.67 -0.17
C TYR A 325 13.77 1.07 -1.00
N ARG A 326 13.94 -0.26 -0.99
CA ARG A 326 14.86 -0.95 -1.90
C ARG A 326 14.26 -0.87 -3.30
N ASN A 327 15.02 -0.30 -4.22
CA ASN A 327 14.64 -0.33 -5.62
C ASN A 327 15.02 -1.70 -6.20
N PRO A 328 14.21 -2.24 -7.13
CA PRO A 328 14.60 -3.41 -7.89
C PRO A 328 15.81 -3.04 -8.78
N PRO A 329 16.59 -4.02 -9.25
CA PRO A 329 17.59 -3.77 -10.28
C PRO A 329 16.99 -3.08 -11.51
N PHE A 330 17.76 -2.23 -12.18
CA PHE A 330 17.26 -1.42 -13.29
C PHE A 330 16.81 -2.29 -14.48
N TRP A 331 17.65 -3.27 -14.84
CA TRP A 331 17.39 -4.24 -15.90
C TRP A 331 16.07 -4.99 -15.72
N GLN A 332 15.67 -5.28 -14.47
CA GLN A 332 14.45 -6.03 -14.21
C GLN A 332 13.18 -5.24 -14.59
N VAL A 333 13.20 -3.91 -14.44
CA VAL A 333 12.08 -3.08 -14.89
C VAL A 333 12.04 -3.02 -16.42
N LEU A 334 13.21 -2.98 -17.08
CA LEU A 334 13.30 -3.01 -18.54
C LEU A 334 12.82 -4.35 -19.12
N ASP A 335 13.24 -5.48 -18.55
CA ASP A 335 12.76 -6.81 -18.91
C ASP A 335 11.25 -6.94 -18.69
N GLY A 336 10.74 -6.36 -17.59
CA GLY A 336 9.31 -6.29 -17.34
C GLY A 336 8.55 -5.50 -18.42
N ILE A 337 9.11 -4.39 -18.91
CA ILE A 337 8.54 -3.62 -20.02
C ILE A 337 8.58 -4.46 -21.30
N LYS A 338 9.71 -5.08 -21.63
CA LYS A 338 9.88 -5.92 -22.83
C LYS A 338 8.87 -7.07 -22.83
N ASN A 339 8.89 -7.92 -21.80
CA ASN A 339 7.98 -9.06 -21.66
C ASN A 339 6.52 -8.59 -21.64
N GLY A 340 6.25 -7.42 -21.05
CA GLY A 340 4.92 -6.82 -21.03
C GLY A 340 4.42 -6.41 -22.42
N VAL A 341 5.30 -5.81 -23.23
CA VAL A 341 5.00 -5.44 -24.62
C VAL A 341 4.78 -6.68 -25.47
N GLU A 342 5.71 -7.63 -25.45
CA GLU A 342 5.64 -8.87 -26.24
C GLU A 342 4.35 -9.65 -25.91
N PHE A 343 4.09 -9.91 -24.64
CA PHE A 343 2.89 -10.68 -24.24
C PHE A 343 1.57 -10.00 -24.61
N ALA A 344 1.49 -8.68 -24.46
CA ALA A 344 0.28 -7.94 -24.78
C ALA A 344 0.00 -7.92 -26.28
N LEU A 345 1.04 -7.79 -27.12
CA LEU A 345 0.91 -7.82 -28.58
C LEU A 345 0.64 -9.23 -29.12
N ASP A 346 1.35 -10.23 -28.61
CA ASP A 346 1.30 -11.58 -29.15
C ASP A 346 0.04 -12.34 -28.72
N HIS A 347 -0.48 -12.06 -27.51
CA HIS A 347 -1.54 -12.87 -26.91
C HIS A 347 -2.76 -12.08 -26.43
N GLY A 348 -2.66 -10.75 -26.34
CA GLY A 348 -3.68 -9.92 -25.70
C GLY A 348 -5.07 -10.04 -26.32
N GLU A 349 -5.16 -9.89 -27.64
CA GLU A 349 -6.43 -9.99 -28.38
C GLU A 349 -7.04 -11.39 -28.27
N ALA A 350 -6.25 -12.43 -28.55
CA ALA A 350 -6.70 -13.82 -28.51
C ALA A 350 -7.28 -14.23 -27.15
N LEU A 351 -6.65 -13.79 -26.05
CA LEU A 351 -7.10 -14.07 -24.68
C LEU A 351 -8.40 -13.33 -24.33
N LEU A 352 -8.47 -12.03 -24.66
CA LEU A 352 -9.65 -11.21 -24.37
C LEU A 352 -10.86 -11.69 -25.18
N ASP A 353 -10.66 -12.02 -26.45
CA ASP A 353 -11.69 -12.54 -27.33
C ASP A 353 -12.25 -13.89 -26.87
N SER A 354 -11.38 -14.78 -26.41
CA SER A 354 -11.80 -16.04 -25.80
C SER A 354 -12.71 -15.80 -24.59
N TYR A 355 -12.39 -14.79 -23.77
CA TYR A 355 -13.23 -14.43 -22.63
C TYR A 355 -14.55 -13.78 -23.05
N VAL A 356 -14.57 -12.96 -24.11
CA VAL A 356 -15.81 -12.40 -24.68
C VAL A 356 -16.74 -13.52 -25.14
N ASN A 357 -16.22 -14.51 -25.88
CA ASN A 357 -17.00 -15.66 -26.35
C ASN A 357 -17.69 -16.39 -25.19
N ILE A 358 -16.96 -16.63 -24.09
CA ILE A 358 -17.51 -17.26 -22.88
C ILE A 358 -18.61 -16.38 -22.26
N MET A 359 -18.39 -15.06 -22.16
CA MET A 359 -19.37 -14.14 -21.57
C MET A 359 -20.65 -14.07 -22.40
N GLU A 360 -20.54 -14.02 -23.73
CA GLU A 360 -21.68 -14.00 -24.65
C GLU A 360 -22.47 -15.31 -24.61
N ALA A 361 -21.79 -16.45 -24.61
CA ALA A 361 -22.43 -17.77 -24.48
C ALA A 361 -23.13 -17.94 -23.12
N ALA A 362 -22.47 -17.56 -22.02
CA ALA A 362 -23.04 -17.63 -20.67
C ALA A 362 -24.30 -16.76 -20.57
N LYS A 363 -24.28 -15.58 -21.19
CA LYS A 363 -25.44 -14.69 -21.25
C LYS A 363 -26.58 -15.29 -22.07
N ALA A 364 -26.29 -15.87 -23.24
CA ALA A 364 -27.30 -16.51 -24.07
C ALA A 364 -28.04 -17.63 -23.32
N GLU A 365 -27.32 -18.39 -22.51
CA GLU A 365 -27.88 -19.44 -21.64
C GLU A 365 -28.43 -18.93 -20.29
N LYS A 366 -28.29 -17.63 -20.00
CA LYS A 366 -28.69 -16.99 -18.72
C LYS A 366 -28.03 -17.63 -17.49
N VAL A 367 -26.78 -18.07 -17.62
CA VAL A 367 -25.96 -18.64 -16.55
C VAL A 367 -24.72 -17.79 -16.29
N SER A 368 -24.02 -18.05 -15.19
CA SER A 368 -22.71 -17.43 -14.95
C SER A 368 -21.62 -18.08 -15.83
N PRO A 369 -20.52 -17.37 -16.17
CA PRO A 369 -19.40 -17.96 -16.92
C PRO A 369 -18.86 -19.24 -16.28
N LEU A 370 -18.73 -19.26 -14.95
CA LEU A 370 -18.29 -20.46 -14.22
C LEU A 370 -19.28 -21.63 -14.39
N ALA A 371 -20.59 -21.36 -14.38
CA ALA A 371 -21.61 -22.39 -14.55
C ALA A 371 -21.66 -22.93 -15.98
N LEU A 372 -21.48 -22.06 -16.99
CA LEU A 372 -21.36 -22.46 -18.39
C LEU A 372 -20.21 -23.46 -18.58
N ILE A 373 -19.02 -23.12 -18.08
CA ILE A 373 -17.84 -23.99 -18.15
C ILE A 373 -17.98 -25.24 -17.27
N GLY A 374 -18.83 -25.21 -16.25
CA GLY A 374 -19.16 -26.40 -15.47
C GLY A 374 -19.84 -27.51 -16.30
N SER A 375 -20.50 -27.13 -17.39
CA SER A 375 -21.27 -28.05 -18.25
C SER A 375 -20.67 -28.21 -19.66
N ASN A 376 -19.64 -27.44 -20.01
CA ASN A 376 -19.05 -27.40 -21.35
C ASN A 376 -17.53 -27.39 -21.28
N ASP A 377 -16.86 -27.96 -22.29
CA ASP A 377 -15.41 -27.83 -22.41
C ASP A 377 -15.03 -26.39 -22.77
N VAL A 378 -14.13 -25.78 -21.98
CA VAL A 378 -13.66 -24.41 -22.20
C VAL A 378 -13.08 -24.22 -23.58
N GLN A 379 -12.45 -25.25 -24.16
CA GLN A 379 -11.79 -25.17 -25.46
C GLN A 379 -12.72 -24.77 -26.60
N GLN A 380 -14.03 -25.04 -26.46
CA GLN A 380 -15.04 -24.67 -27.45
C GLN A 380 -15.21 -23.15 -27.61
N PHE A 381 -14.82 -22.38 -26.60
CA PHE A 381 -14.95 -20.92 -26.59
C PHE A 381 -13.62 -20.20 -26.83
N LEU A 382 -12.51 -20.94 -26.87
CA LEU A 382 -11.17 -20.37 -27.03
C LEU A 382 -10.90 -20.02 -28.49
N THR A 383 -10.22 -18.89 -28.70
CA THR A 383 -9.65 -18.57 -30.01
C THR A 383 -8.46 -19.47 -30.31
N LYS A 384 -8.10 -19.57 -31.59
CA LYS A 384 -6.90 -20.32 -32.01
C LYS A 384 -5.64 -19.83 -31.29
N GLY A 385 -5.45 -18.51 -31.15
CA GLY A 385 -4.29 -17.97 -30.45
C GLY A 385 -4.23 -18.33 -28.96
N ALA A 386 -5.37 -18.45 -28.28
CA ALA A 386 -5.40 -18.90 -26.89
C ALA A 386 -5.10 -20.41 -26.76
N LEU A 387 -5.55 -21.23 -27.72
CA LEU A 387 -5.19 -22.64 -27.79
C LEU A 387 -3.70 -22.83 -28.07
N ASP A 388 -3.14 -22.06 -29.01
CA ASP A 388 -1.72 -22.10 -29.39
C ASP A 388 -0.81 -21.67 -28.22
N LEU A 389 -1.27 -20.74 -27.36
CA LEU A 389 -0.60 -20.38 -26.10
C LEU A 389 -0.60 -21.53 -25.07
N GLY A 390 -1.48 -22.52 -25.23
CA GLY A 390 -1.57 -23.70 -24.37
C GLY A 390 -2.74 -23.69 -23.38
N VAL A 391 -3.72 -22.79 -23.53
CA VAL A 391 -4.88 -22.69 -22.64
C VAL A 391 -5.74 -23.96 -22.74
N THR A 392 -5.91 -24.64 -21.61
CA THR A 392 -6.72 -25.87 -21.51
C THR A 392 -7.78 -25.80 -20.42
N ALA A 393 -7.70 -24.82 -19.52
CA ALA A 393 -8.62 -24.65 -18.41
C ALA A 393 -9.09 -23.20 -18.29
N PHE A 394 -10.35 -23.00 -17.90
CA PHE A 394 -10.87 -21.66 -17.61
C PHE A 394 -10.16 -21.02 -16.42
N CYS A 395 -9.90 -21.80 -15.37
CA CYS A 395 -9.22 -21.33 -14.17
C CYS A 395 -8.46 -22.47 -13.47
N LEU A 396 -7.15 -22.32 -13.29
CA LEU A 396 -6.31 -23.30 -12.57
C LEU A 396 -6.68 -23.39 -11.08
N ARG A 397 -7.33 -22.36 -10.52
CA ARG A 397 -7.72 -22.33 -9.11
C ARG A 397 -8.90 -23.24 -8.77
N GLY A 398 -9.70 -23.63 -9.76
CA GLY A 398 -10.78 -24.62 -9.57
C GLY A 398 -10.22 -25.98 -9.15
N ALA A 399 -9.19 -26.44 -9.85
CA ALA A 399 -8.49 -27.70 -9.56
C ALA A 399 -7.60 -27.62 -8.30
N ALA A 400 -7.02 -26.45 -8.00
CA ALA A 400 -6.16 -26.27 -6.82
C ALA A 400 -6.89 -26.19 -5.47
N THR A 401 -8.18 -25.86 -5.45
CA THR A 401 -8.93 -25.64 -4.19
C THR A 401 -9.77 -26.83 -3.73
N GLY A 402 -9.72 -27.96 -4.45
CA GLY A 402 -10.57 -29.12 -4.16
C GLY A 402 -12.07 -28.78 -4.17
N TRP A 403 -12.46 -27.70 -4.86
CA TRP A 403 -13.87 -27.46 -5.13
C TRP A 403 -14.41 -28.65 -5.92
N PRO A 404 -15.64 -29.10 -5.66
CA PRO A 404 -16.22 -30.17 -6.45
C PRO A 404 -16.24 -29.68 -7.90
N SER A 405 -15.32 -30.21 -8.71
CA SER A 405 -15.66 -30.51 -10.09
C SER A 405 -17.01 -31.23 -10.01
N PHE A 406 -17.97 -30.81 -10.82
CA PHE A 406 -19.27 -31.45 -10.94
C PHE A 406 -19.06 -32.96 -11.19
N GLY A 407 -18.96 -33.77 -10.12
CA GLY A 407 -18.56 -35.17 -10.19
C GLY A 407 -17.59 -35.73 -9.13
N GLY A 408 -17.02 -34.96 -8.19
CA GLY A 408 -16.26 -35.55 -7.07
C GLY A 408 -15.14 -34.69 -6.47
N TRP A 409 -14.52 -35.20 -5.40
CA TRP A 409 -13.32 -34.63 -4.78
C TRP A 409 -12.15 -34.74 -5.75
N SER A 410 -11.68 -33.62 -6.31
CA SER A 410 -10.43 -33.62 -7.08
C SER A 410 -9.23 -33.59 -6.14
N GLU A 411 -8.19 -34.35 -6.48
CA GLU A 411 -6.90 -34.34 -5.79
C GLU A 411 -6.33 -32.90 -5.75
N LYS A 412 -5.97 -32.43 -4.54
CA LYS A 412 -5.38 -31.09 -4.33
C LYS A 412 -4.09 -31.00 -5.15
N TRP A 413 -4.00 -30.07 -6.09
CA TRP A 413 -2.76 -29.86 -6.84
C TRP A 413 -1.66 -29.36 -5.90
N ASP A 414 -0.45 -29.89 -6.05
CA ASP A 414 0.73 -29.35 -5.38
C ASP A 414 1.09 -27.95 -5.91
N ARG A 415 1.70 -27.11 -5.06
CA ARG A 415 2.15 -25.73 -5.37
C ARG A 415 2.98 -25.69 -6.62
N ARG A 416 3.92 -26.62 -6.74
CA ARG A 416 4.83 -26.72 -7.89
C ARG A 416 4.06 -26.90 -9.19
N ARG A 417 3.11 -27.84 -9.21
CA ARG A 417 2.27 -28.11 -10.38
C ARG A 417 1.46 -26.88 -10.80
N PHE A 418 0.91 -26.13 -9.85
CA PHE A 418 0.15 -24.91 -10.17
C PHE A 418 1.01 -23.87 -10.90
N PHE A 419 2.24 -23.63 -10.43
CA PHE A 419 3.13 -22.65 -11.07
C PHE A 419 3.71 -23.15 -12.39
N GLU A 420 3.97 -24.46 -12.52
CA GLU A 420 4.31 -25.08 -13.81
C GLU A 420 3.17 -24.88 -14.84
N ASP A 421 1.92 -25.15 -14.46
CA ASP A 421 0.76 -24.95 -15.34
C ASP A 421 0.46 -23.46 -15.60
N LEU A 422 0.77 -22.57 -14.66
CA LEU A 422 0.71 -21.13 -14.86
C LEU A 422 1.67 -20.71 -15.98
N ARG A 423 2.94 -21.10 -15.90
CA ARG A 423 3.98 -20.73 -16.89
C ARG A 423 3.74 -21.37 -18.26
N ASN A 424 3.14 -22.56 -18.28
CA ASN A 424 2.71 -23.23 -19.51
C ASN A 424 1.41 -22.64 -20.10
N GLY A 425 0.91 -21.52 -19.58
CA GLY A 425 -0.26 -20.83 -20.13
C GLY A 425 -1.56 -21.62 -20.02
N ARG A 426 -1.67 -22.62 -19.14
CA ARG A 426 -2.82 -23.54 -19.13
C ARG A 426 -4.14 -22.89 -18.71
N GLY A 427 -4.10 -21.80 -17.94
CA GLY A 427 -5.28 -21.14 -17.36
C GLY A 427 -5.68 -19.84 -18.04
N LEU A 428 -6.89 -19.75 -18.60
CA LEU A 428 -7.39 -18.53 -19.24
C LEU A 428 -7.41 -17.33 -18.28
N LEU A 429 -8.05 -17.46 -17.11
CA LEU A 429 -8.11 -16.37 -16.13
C LEU A 429 -6.73 -15.99 -15.58
N GLN A 430 -5.81 -16.94 -15.49
CA GLN A 430 -4.43 -16.67 -15.08
C GLN A 430 -3.69 -15.86 -16.15
N ASN A 431 -3.78 -16.24 -17.43
CA ASN A 431 -3.19 -15.49 -18.53
C ASN A 431 -3.81 -14.10 -18.70
N LEU A 432 -5.11 -13.93 -18.45
CA LEU A 432 -5.73 -12.60 -18.39
C LEU A 432 -5.14 -11.78 -17.23
N HIS A 433 -4.88 -12.37 -16.07
CA HIS A 433 -4.18 -11.66 -15.01
C HIS A 433 -2.74 -11.29 -15.39
N VAL A 434 -2.02 -12.15 -16.12
CA VAL A 434 -0.69 -11.87 -16.70
C VAL A 434 -0.77 -10.71 -17.68
N LEU A 435 -1.76 -10.70 -18.59
CA LEU A 435 -1.99 -9.63 -19.55
C LEU A 435 -2.17 -8.27 -18.87
N TYR A 436 -3.01 -8.20 -17.83
CA TYR A 436 -3.17 -6.96 -17.08
C TYR A 436 -1.89 -6.59 -16.33
N GLY A 437 -1.15 -7.58 -15.81
CA GLY A 437 0.17 -7.37 -15.23
C GLY A 437 1.17 -6.79 -16.24
N ALA A 438 1.17 -7.31 -17.47
CA ALA A 438 1.99 -6.85 -18.60
C ALA A 438 1.68 -5.38 -18.95
N ILE A 439 0.39 -5.05 -19.10
CA ILE A 439 -0.04 -3.67 -19.36
C ILE A 439 0.40 -2.72 -18.24
N ILE A 440 0.31 -3.14 -16.97
CA ILE A 440 0.79 -2.34 -15.83
C ILE A 440 2.31 -2.18 -15.85
N HIS A 441 3.07 -3.23 -16.19
CA HIS A 441 4.53 -3.17 -16.34
C HIS A 441 4.99 -2.23 -17.45
N VAL A 442 4.11 -1.86 -18.39
CA VAL A 442 4.39 -0.85 -19.42
C VAL A 442 3.90 0.53 -18.98
N ILE A 443 2.63 0.66 -18.58
CA ILE A 443 2.02 1.95 -18.22
C ILE A 443 2.66 2.56 -16.96
N GLY A 444 2.92 1.76 -15.93
CA GLY A 444 3.44 2.22 -14.65
C GLY A 444 4.78 2.94 -14.78
N PRO A 445 5.83 2.30 -15.36
CA PRO A 445 7.13 2.92 -15.56
C PRO A 445 7.07 4.16 -16.46
N ILE A 446 6.23 4.16 -17.50
CA ILE A 446 6.21 5.25 -18.49
C ILE A 446 5.46 6.48 -17.97
N THR A 447 4.36 6.28 -17.24
CA THR A 447 3.51 7.38 -16.76
C THR A 447 3.87 7.87 -15.36
N ALA A 448 4.59 7.05 -14.59
CA ALA A 448 5.02 7.33 -13.22
C ALA A 448 3.92 7.88 -12.30
N ARG A 449 2.70 7.40 -12.47
CA ARG A 449 1.55 7.84 -11.66
C ARG A 449 1.54 7.17 -10.30
N ARG A 450 0.57 7.56 -9.46
CA ARG A 450 0.31 6.81 -8.22
C ARG A 450 -0.62 5.64 -8.54
N GLN A 451 -0.48 4.56 -7.79
CA GLN A 451 -1.30 3.36 -7.97
C GLN A 451 -2.80 3.68 -7.98
N MET A 452 -3.28 4.50 -7.04
CA MET A 452 -4.70 4.86 -6.99
C MET A 452 -5.17 5.70 -8.18
N GLU A 453 -4.27 6.41 -8.86
CA GLU A 453 -4.59 7.19 -10.05
C GLU A 453 -4.78 6.25 -11.26
N LEU A 454 -3.94 5.20 -11.38
CA LEU A 454 -4.10 4.16 -12.41
C LEU A 454 -5.30 3.25 -12.16
N VAL A 455 -5.53 2.82 -10.91
CA VAL A 455 -6.67 1.95 -10.53
C VAL A 455 -8.02 2.62 -10.83
N ARG A 456 -8.09 3.95 -10.74
CA ARG A 456 -9.32 4.74 -10.96
C ARG A 456 -9.43 5.32 -12.38
N LEU A 457 -8.48 5.02 -13.25
CA LEU A 457 -8.48 5.53 -14.60
C LEU A 457 -9.68 4.92 -15.36
N PRO A 458 -10.62 5.71 -15.90
CA PRO A 458 -11.74 5.18 -16.68
C PRO A 458 -11.23 4.54 -17.97
N VAL A 459 -11.94 3.56 -18.54
CA VAL A 459 -11.53 3.01 -19.85
C VAL A 459 -11.83 4.01 -20.97
N ILE A 460 -13.02 4.63 -20.96
CA ILE A 460 -13.39 5.68 -21.91
C ILE A 460 -12.94 7.05 -21.38
N GLY A 461 -12.35 7.86 -22.26
CA GLY A 461 -11.92 9.23 -21.94
C GLY A 461 -10.61 9.33 -21.15
N CYS A 462 -9.89 8.21 -20.97
CA CYS A 462 -8.53 8.26 -20.41
C CYS A 462 -7.48 8.73 -21.42
N LEU A 463 -7.80 8.71 -22.71
CA LEU A 463 -6.98 9.29 -23.77
C LEU A 463 -7.59 10.59 -24.26
N ASP A 464 -6.74 11.54 -24.62
CA ASP A 464 -7.15 12.78 -25.27
C ASP A 464 -7.61 12.53 -26.72
N ALA A 465 -8.15 13.57 -27.37
CA ALA A 465 -8.62 13.46 -28.76
C ALA A 465 -7.51 13.05 -29.74
N SER A 466 -6.24 13.41 -29.47
CA SER A 466 -5.11 12.99 -30.31
C SER A 466 -4.63 11.56 -30.04
N ARG A 467 -5.09 10.94 -28.94
CA ARG A 467 -4.64 9.65 -28.39
C ARG A 467 -3.14 9.57 -28.08
N LYS A 468 -2.45 10.72 -28.06
CA LYS A 468 -1.02 10.82 -27.71
C LYS A 468 -0.82 11.16 -26.24
N TYR A 469 -1.89 11.52 -25.54
CA TYR A 469 -1.84 11.89 -24.13
C TYR A 469 -2.87 11.12 -23.32
N MET A 470 -2.48 10.77 -22.10
CA MET A 470 -3.33 10.15 -21.10
C MET A 470 -3.75 11.17 -20.04
N VAL A 471 -5.03 11.18 -19.69
CA VAL A 471 -5.68 12.12 -18.78
C VAL A 471 -5.88 11.46 -17.41
N PHE A 472 -5.24 12.02 -16.39
CA PHE A 472 -5.31 11.54 -15.01
C PHE A 472 -6.04 12.52 -14.11
N ARG A 473 -6.68 12.02 -13.05
CA ARG A 473 -7.24 12.84 -11.96
C ARG A 473 -6.36 12.73 -10.73
N ASN A 474 -5.74 13.84 -10.30
CA ASN A 474 -4.73 13.84 -9.23
C ASN A 474 -5.33 13.38 -7.89
N ALA A 475 -4.67 12.43 -7.23
CA ALA A 475 -5.14 11.86 -5.97
C ALA A 475 -4.84 12.72 -4.73
N LYS A 476 -4.01 13.78 -4.83
CA LYS A 476 -3.52 14.57 -3.69
C LYS A 476 -3.78 16.07 -3.76
N SER A 477 -4.00 16.67 -4.93
CA SER A 477 -4.29 18.12 -5.04
C SER A 477 -5.75 18.34 -5.41
N GLY A 478 -6.43 19.05 -4.49
CA GLY A 478 -7.79 19.51 -4.65
C GLY A 478 -8.27 20.22 -3.38
N ALA A 479 -8.62 21.49 -3.49
CA ALA A 479 -9.39 22.16 -2.45
C ALA A 479 -10.82 21.57 -2.47
N LEU A 480 -11.39 21.28 -1.30
CA LEU A 480 -12.80 20.87 -1.15
C LEU A 480 -13.21 19.60 -1.94
N GLY A 481 -12.27 18.71 -2.25
CA GLY A 481 -12.55 17.43 -2.94
C GLY A 481 -12.54 17.48 -4.47
N LEU A 482 -12.33 18.65 -5.08
CA LEU A 482 -12.18 18.81 -6.54
C LEU A 482 -10.74 18.46 -6.98
N ARG A 483 -10.56 17.33 -7.67
CA ARG A 483 -9.24 16.85 -8.11
C ARG A 483 -8.78 17.58 -9.37
N GLN A 484 -7.52 18.03 -9.40
CA GLN A 484 -6.92 18.57 -10.63
C GLN A 484 -6.74 17.50 -11.70
N GLU A 485 -7.10 17.81 -12.94
CA GLU A 485 -6.81 16.98 -14.10
C GLU A 485 -5.37 17.22 -14.59
N GLU A 486 -4.67 16.14 -14.91
CA GLU A 486 -3.29 16.15 -15.36
C GLU A 486 -3.14 15.31 -16.62
N VAL A 487 -2.64 15.92 -17.69
CA VAL A 487 -2.46 15.29 -18.99
C VAL A 487 -0.99 14.96 -19.22
N ARG A 488 -0.64 13.72 -19.59
CA ARG A 488 0.76 13.29 -19.82
C ARG A 488 0.94 12.59 -21.15
N PRO A 489 2.05 12.82 -21.87
CA PRO A 489 2.31 12.14 -23.12
C PRO A 489 2.55 10.66 -22.87
N ILE A 490 2.10 9.83 -23.80
CA ILE A 490 2.30 8.39 -23.81
C ILE A 490 2.90 7.95 -25.16
N PRO A 491 3.74 6.91 -25.20
CA PRO A 491 4.21 6.34 -26.45
C PRO A 491 3.10 5.54 -27.14
N PRO A 492 3.19 5.31 -28.47
CA PRO A 492 2.18 4.59 -29.23
C PRO A 492 1.85 3.20 -28.68
N ILE A 493 2.81 2.49 -28.09
CA ILE A 493 2.56 1.17 -27.52
C ILE A 493 1.59 1.20 -26.33
N VAL A 494 1.61 2.27 -25.52
CA VAL A 494 0.65 2.44 -24.42
C VAL A 494 -0.74 2.72 -24.98
N GLU A 495 -0.83 3.52 -26.04
CA GLU A 495 -2.10 3.77 -26.73
C GLU A 495 -2.70 2.46 -27.26
N GLN A 496 -1.90 1.60 -27.91
CA GLN A 496 -2.35 0.31 -28.42
C GLN A 496 -2.88 -0.60 -27.30
N MET A 497 -2.20 -0.67 -26.16
CA MET A 497 -2.66 -1.46 -25.01
C MET A 497 -3.97 -0.91 -24.41
N VAL A 498 -4.14 0.42 -24.39
CA VAL A 498 -5.38 1.04 -23.94
C VAL A 498 -6.50 0.75 -24.94
N SER A 499 -6.24 0.88 -26.24
CA SER A 499 -7.17 0.54 -27.33
C SER A 499 -7.64 -0.91 -27.24
N LEU A 500 -6.74 -1.83 -26.92
CA LEU A 500 -7.06 -3.24 -26.74
C LEU A 500 -8.11 -3.43 -25.62
N LEU A 501 -7.89 -2.82 -24.45
CA LEU A 501 -8.83 -2.89 -23.34
C LEU A 501 -10.14 -2.12 -23.59
N GLU A 502 -10.06 -0.99 -24.29
CA GLU A 502 -11.20 -0.18 -24.74
C GLU A 502 -12.11 -0.96 -25.69
N SER A 503 -11.52 -1.65 -26.68
CA SER A 503 -12.23 -2.52 -27.62
C SER A 503 -12.89 -3.70 -26.88
N PHE A 504 -12.15 -4.34 -25.98
CA PHE A 504 -12.66 -5.45 -25.16
C PHE A 504 -13.89 -5.04 -24.33
N GLN A 505 -13.82 -3.95 -23.56
CA GLN A 505 -14.98 -3.51 -22.79
C GLN A 505 -16.12 -3.04 -23.70
N SER A 506 -15.82 -2.43 -24.85
CA SER A 506 -16.85 -2.03 -25.83
C SER A 506 -17.62 -3.23 -26.38
N ARG A 507 -16.95 -4.36 -26.65
CA ARG A 507 -17.61 -5.60 -27.07
C ARG A 507 -18.53 -6.14 -25.97
N LEU A 508 -18.06 -6.18 -24.72
CA LEU A 508 -18.88 -6.63 -23.59
C LEU A 508 -20.12 -5.76 -23.37
N VAL A 509 -20.01 -4.43 -23.54
CA VAL A 509 -21.16 -3.51 -23.45
C VAL A 509 -22.12 -3.70 -24.62
N LYS A 510 -21.61 -3.80 -25.86
CA LYS A 510 -22.45 -4.03 -27.05
C LYS A 510 -23.16 -5.39 -27.01
N GLY A 511 -22.48 -6.44 -26.54
CA GLY A 511 -23.08 -7.74 -26.25
C GLY A 511 -23.99 -7.74 -25.02
N GLY A 512 -24.00 -6.64 -24.26
CA GLY A 512 -24.77 -6.43 -23.03
C GLY A 512 -24.40 -7.38 -21.89
N SER A 513 -23.19 -7.94 -21.94
CA SER A 513 -22.58 -8.69 -20.82
C SER A 513 -22.02 -7.76 -19.74
N LEU A 514 -21.94 -6.46 -20.05
CA LEU A 514 -21.62 -5.38 -19.14
C LEU A 514 -22.63 -4.23 -19.34
N ASN A 515 -23.15 -3.65 -18.25
CA ASN A 515 -24.14 -2.58 -18.33
C ASN A 515 -23.52 -1.22 -18.71
N GLU A 516 -22.32 -0.95 -18.21
CA GLU A 516 -21.61 0.32 -18.42
C GLU A 516 -20.09 0.10 -18.41
N PHE A 517 -19.36 1.02 -19.00
CA PHE A 517 -17.89 0.99 -19.01
C PHE A 517 -17.30 1.11 -17.60
N GLY A 518 -16.31 0.29 -17.29
CA GLY A 518 -15.60 0.33 -16.01
C GLY A 518 -14.31 1.16 -16.04
N SER A 519 -13.47 0.99 -15.02
CA SER A 519 -12.08 1.44 -15.06
C SER A 519 -11.28 0.67 -16.12
N LEU A 520 -10.22 1.27 -16.67
CA LEU A 520 -9.27 0.65 -17.60
C LEU A 520 -8.76 -0.69 -17.05
N LEU A 521 -8.40 -0.73 -15.76
CA LEU A 521 -7.84 -1.92 -15.10
C LEU A 521 -8.90 -2.80 -14.41
N SER A 522 -10.16 -2.73 -14.85
CA SER A 522 -11.20 -3.68 -14.42
C SER A 522 -10.93 -5.03 -15.08
N MET A 523 -10.85 -6.11 -14.33
CA MET A 523 -10.27 -7.37 -14.80
C MET A 523 -11.32 -8.47 -15.00
N PRO A 524 -11.15 -9.36 -15.99
CA PRO A 524 -11.92 -10.59 -16.10
C PRO A 524 -11.88 -11.45 -14.82
N GLY A 525 -12.99 -12.09 -14.50
CA GLY A 525 -13.11 -12.99 -13.35
C GLY A 525 -14.02 -14.18 -13.63
N SER A 526 -14.08 -15.13 -12.70
CA SER A 526 -14.87 -16.38 -12.89
C SER A 526 -16.38 -16.15 -12.99
N TYR A 527 -16.87 -15.02 -12.46
CA TYR A 527 -18.30 -14.66 -12.48
C TYR A 527 -18.58 -13.43 -13.37
N GLY A 528 -17.60 -13.00 -14.17
CA GLY A 528 -17.66 -11.76 -14.93
C GLY A 528 -16.59 -10.75 -14.51
N MET A 529 -16.75 -9.51 -15.00
CA MET A 529 -15.80 -8.41 -14.76
C MET A 529 -15.72 -8.02 -13.28
N ARG A 530 -14.50 -7.71 -12.83
CA ARG A 530 -14.19 -7.30 -11.46
C ARG A 530 -13.68 -5.87 -11.44
N VAL A 531 -14.21 -5.08 -10.51
CA VAL A 531 -13.76 -3.70 -10.30
C VAL A 531 -12.29 -3.67 -9.88
N ALA A 532 -11.54 -2.76 -10.49
CA ALA A 532 -10.13 -2.52 -10.17
C ALA A 532 -9.94 -2.13 -8.70
N SER A 533 -8.96 -2.75 -8.04
CA SER A 533 -8.58 -2.44 -6.66
C SER A 533 -7.07 -2.49 -6.48
N SER A 534 -6.54 -1.90 -5.41
CA SER A 534 -5.11 -2.02 -5.10
C SER A 534 -4.67 -3.48 -4.95
N SER A 535 -5.56 -4.33 -4.42
CA SER A 535 -5.31 -5.76 -4.27
C SER A 535 -5.24 -6.48 -5.61
N SER A 536 -6.21 -6.26 -6.51
CA SER A 536 -6.20 -6.88 -7.84
C SER A 536 -5.02 -6.38 -8.68
N PHE A 537 -4.72 -5.09 -8.61
CA PHE A 537 -3.55 -4.47 -9.25
C PHE A 537 -2.23 -5.14 -8.83
N ASN A 538 -1.99 -5.27 -7.53
CA ASN A 538 -0.77 -5.90 -7.03
C ASN A 538 -0.72 -7.40 -7.33
N ALA A 539 -1.87 -8.08 -7.31
CA ALA A 539 -1.94 -9.50 -7.65
C ALA A 539 -1.59 -9.75 -9.13
N SER A 540 -1.98 -8.86 -10.04
CA SER A 540 -1.57 -8.96 -11.46
C SER A 540 -0.07 -8.74 -11.64
N LEU A 541 0.53 -7.80 -10.91
CA LEU A 541 1.98 -7.65 -10.89
C LEU A 541 2.68 -8.90 -10.37
N ASP A 542 2.12 -9.53 -9.34
CA ASP A 542 2.68 -10.74 -8.75
C ASP A 542 2.62 -11.93 -9.73
N VAL A 543 1.44 -12.18 -10.31
CA VAL A 543 1.22 -13.26 -11.28
C VAL A 543 2.06 -13.08 -12.53
N PHE A 544 2.28 -11.84 -12.99
CA PHE A 544 3.21 -11.55 -14.09
C PHE A 544 4.64 -12.01 -13.75
N CYS A 545 5.15 -11.64 -12.56
CA CYS A 545 6.50 -12.04 -12.14
C CYS A 545 6.64 -13.56 -11.99
N ASP A 546 5.58 -14.27 -11.61
CA ASP A 546 5.56 -15.74 -11.49
C ASP A 546 5.45 -16.43 -12.85
N TYR A 547 4.69 -15.87 -13.79
CA TYR A 547 4.56 -16.38 -15.16
C TYR A 547 5.89 -16.28 -15.93
N PHE A 548 6.57 -15.14 -15.85
CA PHE A 548 7.86 -14.93 -16.51
C PHE A 548 9.06 -15.48 -15.71
N ASP A 549 8.80 -16.21 -14.63
CA ASP A 549 9.81 -16.82 -13.76
C ASP A 549 10.95 -15.85 -13.39
N THR A 550 10.58 -14.63 -13.00
CA THR A 550 11.58 -13.55 -12.81
C THR A 550 12.65 -13.95 -11.78
N PRO A 551 13.91 -13.51 -11.96
CA PRO A 551 15.04 -14.03 -11.17
C PRO A 551 14.89 -13.82 -9.66
N LEU A 552 15.43 -14.79 -8.91
CA LEU A 552 15.56 -14.71 -7.46
C LEU A 552 16.85 -13.99 -7.06
N ASN A 553 16.83 -13.34 -5.89
CA ASN A 553 18.05 -12.84 -5.28
C ASN A 553 18.83 -13.98 -4.59
N ALA A 554 20.01 -13.65 -4.06
CA ALA A 554 20.87 -14.61 -3.33
C ALA A 554 20.20 -15.28 -2.11
N ASN A 555 19.10 -14.70 -1.59
CA ASN A 555 18.35 -15.24 -0.46
C ASN A 555 17.11 -16.04 -0.89
N GLY A 556 16.95 -16.32 -2.19
CA GLY A 556 15.78 -17.05 -2.71
C GLY A 556 14.49 -16.23 -2.78
N HIS A 557 14.56 -14.91 -2.70
CA HIS A 557 13.40 -14.02 -2.79
C HIS A 557 13.24 -13.42 -4.20
N ARG A 558 12.00 -13.30 -4.66
CA ARG A 558 11.66 -12.70 -5.96
C ARG A 558 11.33 -11.21 -5.81
N TYR A 559 11.81 -10.40 -6.75
CA TYR A 559 11.51 -8.97 -6.80
C TYR A 559 10.14 -8.73 -7.44
N TYR A 560 9.08 -8.87 -6.65
CA TYR A 560 7.73 -8.50 -7.10
C TYR A 560 7.58 -6.98 -7.18
N LEU A 561 7.55 -6.47 -8.41
CA LEU A 561 7.57 -5.04 -8.68
C LEU A 561 6.30 -4.32 -8.21
N ARG A 562 6.42 -3.05 -7.83
CA ARG A 562 5.33 -2.22 -7.30
C ARG A 562 5.31 -0.85 -7.96
N GLU A 563 4.13 -0.25 -8.03
CA GLU A 563 3.94 1.05 -8.68
C GLU A 563 4.87 2.16 -8.17
N HIS A 564 5.14 2.19 -6.86
CA HIS A 564 6.05 3.19 -6.31
C HIS A 564 7.51 2.98 -6.75
N GLN A 565 7.91 1.76 -7.11
CA GLN A 565 9.22 1.45 -7.70
C GLN A 565 9.24 1.88 -9.18
N PHE A 566 8.17 1.67 -9.94
CA PHE A 566 8.04 2.17 -11.32
C PHE A 566 8.13 3.70 -11.40
N ARG A 567 7.42 4.41 -10.52
CA ARG A 567 7.52 5.87 -10.42
C ARG A 567 8.94 6.35 -10.13
N ARG A 568 9.70 5.59 -9.34
CA ARG A 568 11.11 5.91 -9.04
C ARG A 568 12.02 5.60 -10.22
N PHE A 569 11.79 4.47 -10.89
CA PHE A 569 12.48 4.12 -12.12
C PHE A 569 12.40 5.28 -13.11
N LEU A 570 11.20 5.79 -13.43
CA LEU A 570 11.10 6.91 -14.37
C LEU A 570 11.83 8.17 -13.89
N ILE A 571 11.75 8.51 -12.60
CA ILE A 571 12.44 9.68 -12.06
C ILE A 571 13.96 9.55 -12.28
N ILE A 572 14.50 8.35 -12.06
CA ILE A 572 15.92 8.05 -12.24
C ILE A 572 16.28 8.02 -13.73
N THR A 573 15.53 7.31 -14.55
CA THR A 573 15.73 7.21 -16.00
C THR A 573 15.61 8.57 -16.67
N PHE A 574 14.64 9.40 -16.28
CA PHE A 574 14.51 10.76 -16.79
C PHE A 574 15.67 11.63 -16.31
N PHE A 575 16.09 11.51 -15.04
CA PHE A 575 17.19 12.31 -14.54
C PHE A 575 18.52 12.00 -15.23
N PHE A 576 18.82 10.72 -15.47
CA PHE A 576 20.05 10.31 -16.16
C PHE A 576 19.92 10.38 -17.69
N GLY A 577 18.76 10.11 -18.26
CA GLY A 577 18.53 10.01 -19.70
C GLY A 577 17.94 11.26 -20.37
N ALA A 578 17.37 12.22 -19.64
CA ALA A 578 16.78 13.41 -20.27
C ALA A 578 17.85 14.41 -20.70
N ARG A 579 18.28 14.23 -21.94
CA ARG A 579 19.21 15.06 -22.72
C ARG A 579 18.93 16.58 -22.62
N GLN A 580 17.67 16.98 -22.47
CA GLN A 580 17.25 18.39 -22.33
C GLN A 580 16.21 18.61 -21.22
N GLY A 581 16.04 17.64 -20.32
CA GLY A 581 15.02 17.72 -19.27
C GLY A 581 15.45 18.63 -18.12
N ASN A 582 14.82 19.79 -17.97
CA ASN A 582 15.00 20.58 -16.75
C ASN A 582 14.24 19.92 -15.58
N LEU A 583 14.69 20.15 -14.34
CA LEU A 583 14.03 19.62 -13.14
C LEU A 583 12.54 20.01 -13.06
N ASN A 584 12.14 21.12 -13.71
CA ASN A 584 10.74 21.54 -13.77
C ASN A 584 9.89 20.66 -14.71
N THR A 585 10.44 20.13 -15.80
CA THR A 585 9.78 19.14 -16.67
C THR A 585 9.52 17.85 -15.89
N LEU A 586 10.49 17.41 -15.08
CA LEU A 586 10.31 16.25 -14.22
C LEU A 586 9.26 16.50 -13.12
N ARG A 587 9.25 17.69 -12.50
CA ARG A 587 8.21 18.09 -11.54
C ARG A 587 6.82 18.11 -12.17
N TRP A 588 6.71 18.67 -13.37
CA TRP A 588 5.48 18.67 -14.16
C TRP A 588 5.04 17.22 -14.44
N PHE A 589 5.91 16.40 -15.02
CA PHE A 589 5.59 15.03 -15.41
C PHE A 589 5.06 14.20 -14.23
N VAL A 590 5.72 14.32 -13.08
CA VAL A 590 5.44 13.50 -11.91
C VAL A 590 4.33 14.09 -11.01
N GLY A 591 3.88 15.33 -11.26
CA GLY A 591 2.81 15.99 -10.49
C GLY A 591 3.20 16.30 -9.05
N HIS A 592 4.48 16.65 -8.81
CA HIS A 592 4.98 17.06 -7.50
C HIS A 592 5.05 18.58 -7.40
N VAL A 593 4.41 19.14 -6.36
CA VAL A 593 4.40 20.58 -6.10
C VAL A 593 5.75 21.08 -5.58
N ASP A 594 6.57 20.23 -4.96
CA ASP A 594 7.79 20.64 -4.24
C ASP A 594 9.10 20.08 -4.86
N ALA A 595 10.04 20.98 -5.21
CA ALA A 595 11.36 20.68 -5.74
C ALA A 595 12.31 20.07 -4.69
N ALA A 596 12.18 20.44 -3.40
CA ALA A 596 12.99 19.88 -2.32
C ALA A 596 12.62 18.42 -2.07
N HIS A 597 11.33 18.09 -2.17
CA HIS A 597 10.85 16.71 -2.07
C HIS A 597 11.34 15.82 -3.22
N LEU A 598 11.51 16.36 -4.44
CA LEU A 598 12.09 15.67 -5.60
C LEU A 598 13.61 15.46 -5.43
N TRP A 599 14.33 16.48 -4.94
CA TRP A 599 15.77 16.39 -4.66
C TRP A 599 16.10 15.40 -3.54
N HIS A 600 15.35 15.40 -2.44
CA HIS A 600 15.47 14.38 -1.39
C HIS A 600 15.11 12.98 -1.90
N TYR A 601 14.18 12.86 -2.86
CA TYR A 601 13.88 11.59 -3.53
C TYR A 601 15.07 11.06 -4.34
N LEU A 602 15.73 11.94 -5.12
CA LEU A 602 16.90 11.60 -5.92
C LEU A 602 18.11 11.22 -5.07
N THR A 603 18.36 11.94 -3.97
CA THR A 603 19.59 11.84 -3.14
C THR A 603 19.51 10.86 -1.97
N ASN A 604 18.34 10.65 -1.35
CA ASN A 604 18.22 9.80 -0.15
C ASN A 604 17.55 8.44 -0.38
N ALA A 605 16.87 8.23 -1.52
CA ALA A 605 15.99 7.06 -1.73
C ALA A 605 16.44 6.06 -2.81
N VAL A 606 17.60 6.26 -3.45
CA VAL A 606 18.14 5.36 -4.47
C VAL A 606 19.37 4.65 -3.90
N SER A 607 19.41 3.32 -3.99
CA SER A 607 20.63 2.57 -3.65
C SER A 607 21.77 3.03 -4.56
N GLY A 608 23.01 3.01 -4.06
CA GLY A 608 24.18 3.32 -4.87
C GLY A 608 24.22 2.49 -6.16
N ASP A 609 23.81 1.22 -6.07
CA ASP A 609 23.79 0.28 -7.20
C ASP A 609 22.85 0.71 -8.33
N MET A 610 21.61 1.09 -8.04
CA MET A 610 20.67 1.51 -9.10
C MET A 610 21.10 2.83 -9.76
N ARG A 611 21.68 3.78 -8.99
CA ARG A 611 22.24 5.00 -9.61
C ARG A 611 23.40 4.66 -10.54
N ARG A 612 24.22 3.69 -10.16
CA ARG A 612 25.34 3.21 -10.98
C ARG A 612 24.83 2.56 -12.26
N GLU A 613 23.93 1.58 -12.16
CA GLU A 613 23.32 0.92 -13.32
C GLU A 613 22.64 1.92 -14.26
N ALA A 614 21.81 2.83 -13.75
CA ALA A 614 21.14 3.83 -14.59
C ALA A 614 22.12 4.79 -15.28
N ALA A 615 23.21 5.17 -14.61
CA ALA A 615 24.27 5.99 -15.21
C ALA A 615 25.10 5.19 -16.24
N ALA A 616 25.33 3.89 -16.01
CA ALA A 616 26.00 3.01 -16.96
C ALA A 616 25.18 2.84 -18.26
N TYR A 617 23.88 2.55 -18.14
CA TYR A 617 22.96 2.50 -19.28
C TYR A 617 22.95 3.81 -20.08
N PHE A 618 22.90 4.95 -19.37
CA PHE A 618 22.93 6.26 -20.02
C PHE A 618 24.25 6.51 -20.77
N LEU A 619 25.40 6.23 -20.13
CA LEU A 619 26.70 6.41 -20.75
C LEU A 619 26.88 5.48 -21.96
N MET A 620 26.37 4.25 -21.89
CA MET A 620 26.36 3.31 -23.00
C MET A 620 25.58 3.84 -24.21
N ASP A 621 24.35 4.31 -23.99
CA ASP A 621 23.51 4.89 -25.05
C ASP A 621 24.18 6.12 -25.68
N GLU A 622 24.78 6.98 -24.85
CA GLU A 622 25.46 8.19 -25.29
C GLU A 622 26.73 7.90 -26.10
N LEU A 623 27.50 6.88 -25.72
CA LEU A 623 28.72 6.46 -26.41
C LEU A 623 28.43 5.84 -27.80
N ARG A 624 27.25 5.24 -27.98
CA ARG A 624 26.80 4.67 -29.26
C ARG A 624 26.45 5.71 -30.32
N LEU A 625 26.21 6.96 -29.92
CA LEU A 625 25.80 8.01 -30.84
C LEU A 625 27.00 8.66 -31.56
N PRO A 626 26.81 9.14 -32.81
CA PRO A 626 27.77 10.01 -33.49
C PRO A 626 28.11 11.24 -32.64
N GLU A 627 29.35 11.73 -32.71
CA GLU A 627 29.86 12.79 -31.84
C GLU A 627 29.02 14.07 -31.89
N GLU A 628 28.47 14.37 -33.07
CA GLU A 628 27.61 15.53 -33.35
C GLU A 628 26.21 15.41 -32.71
N GLN A 629 25.80 14.18 -32.37
CA GLN A 629 24.50 13.87 -31.75
C GLN A 629 24.63 13.61 -30.25
N ARG A 630 25.84 13.69 -29.68
CA ARG A 630 26.08 13.59 -28.24
C ARG A 630 25.70 14.90 -27.56
N VAL A 631 25.05 14.75 -26.40
CA VAL A 631 24.60 15.81 -25.50
C VAL A 631 25.54 15.91 -24.28
N VAL A 632 26.33 14.86 -24.02
CA VAL A 632 27.39 14.85 -23.02
C VAL A 632 28.74 15.10 -23.69
N GLU A 633 29.41 16.17 -23.26
CA GLU A 633 30.77 16.49 -23.66
C GLU A 633 31.75 15.68 -22.79
N LEU A 634 32.25 14.58 -23.32
CA LEU A 634 33.26 13.76 -22.64
C LEU A 634 34.60 14.49 -22.64
N HIS A 635 35.04 14.92 -21.46
CA HIS A 635 36.35 15.56 -21.27
C HIS A 635 37.48 14.69 -21.86
N GLU A 636 38.49 15.30 -22.47
CA GLU A 636 39.54 14.58 -23.23
C GLU A 636 40.25 13.52 -22.37
N GLN A 637 40.47 13.78 -21.09
CA GLN A 637 41.04 12.82 -20.13
C GLN A 637 40.16 11.58 -19.90
N VAL A 638 38.84 11.70 -20.05
CA VAL A 638 37.90 10.57 -19.94
C VAL A 638 37.98 9.71 -21.20
N ARG A 639 38.05 10.34 -22.38
CA ARG A 639 38.26 9.64 -23.65
C ARG A 639 39.58 8.86 -23.63
N GLN A 640 40.63 9.52 -23.16
CA GLN A 640 41.94 8.89 -23.05
C GLN A 640 41.93 7.70 -22.08
N ARG A 641 41.31 7.83 -20.91
CA ARG A 641 41.20 6.71 -19.96
C ARG A 641 40.39 5.53 -20.47
N LEU A 642 39.32 5.77 -21.22
CA LEU A 642 38.55 4.71 -21.85
C LEU A 642 39.37 3.99 -22.94
N ARG A 643 40.15 4.75 -23.72
CA ARG A 643 41.10 4.23 -24.72
C ARG A 643 42.22 3.40 -24.08
N ASP A 644 42.94 3.96 -23.11
CA ASP A 644 44.05 3.29 -22.41
C ASP A 644 43.58 1.97 -21.77
N PHE A 645 42.35 1.94 -21.26
CA PHE A 645 41.78 0.73 -20.67
C PHE A 645 41.35 -0.31 -21.73
N ALA A 646 40.73 0.13 -22.83
CA ALA A 646 40.36 -0.74 -23.95
C ALA A 646 41.61 -1.40 -24.57
N GLU A 647 42.69 -0.65 -24.74
CA GLU A 647 44.00 -1.18 -25.13
C GLU A 647 44.52 -2.20 -24.10
N SER A 648 44.42 -1.93 -22.79
CA SER A 648 44.94 -2.84 -21.76
C SER A 648 44.19 -4.18 -21.65
N ARG A 649 42.89 -4.21 -22.00
CA ARG A 649 42.02 -5.38 -21.80
C ARG A 649 41.75 -6.14 -23.09
N PHE A 650 41.69 -5.45 -24.23
CA PHE A 650 41.31 -5.99 -25.53
C PHE A 650 42.37 -5.77 -26.63
N GLY A 651 43.45 -5.03 -26.35
CA GLY A 651 44.56 -4.84 -27.30
C GLY A 651 44.25 -3.97 -28.51
N ALA A 652 43.19 -3.15 -28.46
CA ALA A 652 42.73 -2.34 -29.59
C ALA A 652 42.74 -0.83 -29.26
N SER A 653 43.35 -0.04 -30.13
CA SER A 653 43.48 1.43 -30.06
C SER A 653 42.30 2.18 -30.68
N GLU A 654 41.53 1.50 -31.54
CA GLU A 654 40.22 1.92 -32.05
C GLU A 654 39.15 0.92 -31.59
N PHE A 655 38.08 1.41 -30.98
CA PHE A 655 36.89 0.62 -30.68
C PHE A 655 35.75 1.06 -31.61
N SER A 656 35.13 0.10 -32.30
CA SER A 656 33.82 0.28 -32.90
C SER A 656 32.81 -0.51 -32.05
N PHE A 657 31.75 0.17 -31.60
CA PHE A 657 30.79 -0.41 -30.68
C PHE A 657 29.89 -1.41 -31.39
N VAL A 658 30.22 -2.70 -31.31
CA VAL A 658 29.35 -3.76 -31.85
C VAL A 658 28.66 -4.55 -30.75
N ASP A 659 29.21 -4.59 -29.52
CA ASP A 659 28.59 -5.34 -28.43
C ASP A 659 28.19 -4.44 -27.25
N GLY A 660 26.88 -4.33 -27.04
CA GLY A 660 26.30 -3.51 -25.98
C GLY A 660 26.46 -4.08 -24.59
N ASP A 661 26.29 -5.39 -24.49
CA ASP A 661 26.19 -6.07 -23.21
C ASP A 661 27.57 -6.09 -22.54
N ALA A 662 28.64 -6.27 -23.34
CA ALA A 662 30.02 -6.16 -22.89
C ALA A 662 30.40 -4.75 -22.37
N LEU A 663 29.86 -3.69 -22.99
CA LEU A 663 30.11 -2.30 -22.56
C LEU A 663 29.34 -1.97 -21.27
N GLU A 664 28.10 -2.45 -21.16
CA GLU A 664 27.28 -2.28 -19.96
C GLU A 664 27.92 -2.97 -18.75
N ASP A 665 28.33 -4.22 -18.91
CA ASP A 665 29.04 -5.01 -17.88
C ASP A 665 30.33 -4.32 -17.44
N TYR A 666 31.07 -3.75 -18.39
CA TYR A 666 32.29 -3.01 -18.12
C TYR A 666 32.03 -1.74 -17.29
N LEU A 667 31.05 -0.92 -17.70
CA LEU A 667 30.69 0.31 -16.97
C LEU A 667 30.19 -0.04 -15.56
N ASN A 668 29.35 -1.05 -15.43
CA ASN A 668 28.87 -1.57 -14.14
C ASN A 668 30.05 -2.01 -13.24
N LEU A 669 31.05 -2.71 -13.77
CA LEU A 669 32.25 -3.12 -13.03
C LEU A 669 33.10 -1.93 -12.56
N GLN A 670 33.31 -0.91 -13.41
CA GLN A 670 34.10 0.27 -13.02
C GLN A 670 33.38 1.12 -11.97
N MET A 671 32.06 1.24 -12.08
CA MET A 671 31.26 1.91 -11.06
C MET A 671 31.26 1.14 -9.72
N LYS A 672 31.40 -0.19 -9.74
CA LYS A 672 31.69 -0.98 -8.53
C LYS A 672 33.08 -0.68 -7.95
N LYS A 673 34.09 -0.41 -8.79
CA LYS A 673 35.48 -0.08 -8.41
C LYS A 673 35.71 1.39 -8.01
N GLY A 674 34.65 2.16 -7.79
CA GLY A 674 34.75 3.53 -7.26
C GLY A 674 34.70 4.64 -8.32
N LEU A 675 34.36 4.31 -9.57
CA LEU A 675 33.99 5.30 -10.59
C LEU A 675 32.65 5.94 -10.20
N VAL A 676 32.65 7.24 -9.94
CA VAL A 676 31.44 8.00 -9.61
C VAL A 676 31.12 8.96 -10.75
N VAL A 677 29.87 8.95 -11.21
CA VAL A 677 29.33 9.89 -12.20
C VAL A 677 28.49 10.92 -11.43
N GLU A 678 28.99 12.15 -11.31
CA GLU A 678 28.29 13.23 -10.62
C GLU A 678 27.80 14.28 -11.62
N PRO A 679 26.50 14.64 -11.63
CA PRO A 679 26.02 15.74 -12.43
C PRO A 679 26.46 17.07 -11.80
N VAL A 680 27.18 17.90 -12.57
CA VAL A 680 27.49 19.28 -12.23
C VAL A 680 26.50 20.19 -12.95
N PHE A 681 25.81 21.03 -12.18
CA PHE A 681 24.84 21.99 -12.70
C PHE A 681 25.54 23.32 -12.97
N LEU A 682 25.63 23.71 -14.24
CA LEU A 682 26.11 25.04 -14.60
C LEU A 682 24.92 26.01 -14.74
N PRO A 683 24.92 27.18 -14.06
CA PRO A 683 23.92 28.20 -14.29
C PRO A 683 24.09 28.79 -15.69
N GLY A 684 23.09 28.64 -16.55
CA GLY A 684 23.02 29.36 -17.83
C GLY A 684 22.75 30.85 -17.63
N ALA A 685 23.30 31.70 -18.51
CA ALA A 685 22.98 33.12 -18.53
C ALA A 685 21.48 33.34 -18.78
N ALA A 686 20.87 34.28 -18.05
CA ALA A 686 19.47 34.70 -18.19
C ALA A 686 18.39 33.64 -17.84
N GLY A 687 18.60 32.85 -16.78
CA GLY A 687 17.49 32.18 -16.08
C GLY A 687 16.80 31.05 -16.85
N ARG A 688 17.39 30.53 -17.92
CA ARG A 688 16.88 29.38 -18.66
C ARG A 688 18.03 28.47 -19.08
N GLN A 689 17.88 27.21 -18.70
CA GLN A 689 18.76 26.05 -18.96
C GLN A 689 19.83 25.78 -17.89
N TYR A 690 19.72 24.58 -17.31
CA TYR A 690 20.77 23.90 -16.58
C TYR A 690 21.40 22.89 -17.54
N LYS A 691 22.72 22.94 -17.75
CA LYS A 691 23.44 21.90 -18.49
C LYS A 691 23.93 20.85 -17.48
N ILE A 692 23.65 19.56 -17.75
CA ILE A 692 24.17 18.45 -16.94
C ILE A 692 25.57 18.12 -17.47
N VAL A 693 26.60 18.28 -16.64
CA VAL A 693 27.96 17.84 -16.95
C VAL A 693 28.29 16.64 -16.07
N ALA A 694 28.63 15.49 -16.65
CA ALA A 694 29.05 14.32 -15.89
C ALA A 694 30.51 14.47 -15.45
N ARG A 695 30.77 14.71 -14.17
CA ARG A 695 32.11 14.65 -13.58
C ARG A 695 32.42 13.22 -13.17
N ILE A 696 33.47 12.66 -13.74
CA ILE A 696 33.99 11.35 -13.35
C ILE A 696 35.09 11.52 -12.29
N GLY A 697 34.84 11.01 -11.09
CA GLY A 697 35.79 11.02 -9.97
C GLY A 697 36.03 9.63 -9.40
N ARG A 698 37.15 9.45 -8.68
CA ARG A 698 37.32 8.31 -7.75
C ARG A 698 36.71 8.69 -6.40
N SER A 699 35.88 7.82 -5.82
CA SER A 699 35.57 7.93 -4.39
C SER A 699 36.88 7.96 -3.62
N ARG A 700 37.06 8.94 -2.75
CA ARG A 700 38.07 8.82 -1.69
C ARG A 700 37.67 7.76 -0.70
#